data_AF-A0A7R9ZVY6-F1
#
_entry.id   AF-A0A7R9ZVY6-F1
#
_cell.length_a   1.000
_cell.length_b   1.000
_cell.length_c   1.000
_cell.angle_alpha   90.00
_cell.angle_beta   90.00
_cell.angle_gamma   90.00
#
_symmetry.space_group_name_H-M   'P 1'
#
loop_
_entity.id
_entity.type
_entity.pdbx_description
1 polymer ?
#
loop_
_entity_poly.entity_id
_entity_poly.type
_entity_poly.pdbx_seq_one_letter_code
_entity_poly.pdbx_strand_id
1 'polypeptide(L)'
;EEVRDLLAAQERRIAALERQIMCLFAAVSQGPQAYEGPRGAGPPPQRTVSELPLDEETCKPSDRVTEEEFETTILEPAHSLEESVYDAMLFVGMPTVGKLGSTFVVLSFLLGVTAQALFCEVISTAFLRRSALPDIESVRRWRLVEGHAYANIGSSGASLTSRVCGGDRSLSLATGQASLIEKVFDYLGDADSVMPPGIVLCLVVLFMWFLYIFQELMKTMSFLKAIYQRPRCGTQVVKRDGELQLLSISSSRLVCMTAVMLVRASLAIVRLWQGAAWLSSTPYLTDLVLSAAGLTLVLDMEGLLFSSFVPLPVKALIRELKPVPKMWGPHWHGAGVTSVLNLCMGCGLIAFITYWRVFPLVTQMAGISAELCGGEQNFVVSSADMRHFGVVHAADTPPYFSEVSSGVLPSAVREIIEAGKPALARTVRYWPSLGFMQSAVDLPTPGFSRDLALLQLRGCEDYPFGAEDALPYVRATLRIMTGESAAASCGDLQPLCGGSHGIVRVVCPDTCGCSSPLSGLYRSGSQRGCPVEVCQASAKYVAALAGTPCEDPAPDELRAAPGWRRLWREYLDAQSVFQPSMVNLWLNISQSFLQSGCAAFAWLPLGVKPALCATSDYSSGIRTFCPVTCGCANSTMVNCPTSCLLPPRQNTHYH
;
A
#
# COMPACT_ATOMS: atom_id res chain seq x y z
N GLU A 1 23.51 -26.81 -15.47
CA GLU A 1 24.93 -27.06 -15.12
C GLU A 1 25.82 -25.88 -15.44
N GLU A 2 25.73 -25.29 -16.62
CA GLU A 2 26.56 -24.16 -17.07
C GLU A 2 26.65 -22.95 -16.09
N VAL A 3 25.52 -22.56 -15.48
CA VAL A 3 25.49 -21.49 -14.45
C VAL A 3 26.20 -21.91 -13.15
N ARG A 4 26.12 -23.21 -12.80
CA ARG A 4 26.76 -23.76 -11.59
C ARG A 4 28.28 -23.83 -11.78
N ASP A 5 28.74 -24.13 -13.00
CA ASP A 5 30.16 -24.12 -13.35
C ASP A 5 30.74 -22.70 -13.40
N LEU A 6 29.97 -21.72 -13.88
CA LEU A 6 30.32 -20.29 -13.83
C LEU A 6 30.47 -19.77 -12.39
N LEU A 7 29.56 -20.17 -11.49
CA LEU A 7 29.64 -19.81 -10.07
C LEU A 7 30.85 -20.46 -9.39
N ALA A 8 31.13 -21.74 -9.65
CA ALA A 8 32.30 -22.43 -9.12
C ALA A 8 33.63 -21.87 -9.68
N ALA A 9 33.63 -21.30 -10.88
CA ALA A 9 34.79 -20.60 -11.45
C ALA A 9 34.98 -19.20 -10.81
N GLN A 10 33.89 -18.49 -10.49
CA GLN A 10 33.91 -17.23 -9.75
C GLN A 10 34.44 -17.43 -8.31
N GLU A 11 33.95 -18.44 -7.59
CA GLU A 11 34.42 -18.74 -6.23
C GLU A 11 35.91 -19.07 -6.19
N ARG A 12 36.43 -19.80 -7.18
CA ARG A 12 37.87 -20.10 -7.29
C ARG A 12 38.72 -18.85 -7.55
N ARG A 13 38.20 -17.87 -8.30
CA ARG A 13 38.88 -16.58 -8.55
C ARG A 13 38.89 -15.71 -7.29
N ILE A 14 37.79 -15.69 -6.55
CA ILE A 14 37.69 -14.95 -5.27
C ILE A 14 38.66 -15.55 -4.24
N ALA A 15 38.68 -16.87 -4.07
CA ALA A 15 39.59 -17.54 -3.15
C ALA A 15 41.08 -17.38 -3.52
N ALA A 16 41.40 -17.22 -4.81
CA ALA A 16 42.75 -16.92 -5.26
C ALA A 16 43.15 -15.46 -4.93
N LEU A 17 42.22 -14.52 -5.06
CA LEU A 17 42.42 -13.12 -4.70
C LEU A 17 42.63 -12.95 -3.19
N GLU A 18 41.84 -13.66 -2.37
CA GLU A 18 41.98 -13.66 -0.91
C GLU A 18 43.34 -14.20 -0.46
N ARG A 19 43.86 -15.26 -1.11
CA ARG A 19 45.22 -15.77 -0.84
C ARG A 19 46.30 -14.78 -1.22
N GLN A 20 46.15 -14.06 -2.32
CA GLN A 20 47.11 -13.01 -2.71
C GLN A 20 47.11 -11.85 -1.72
N ILE A 21 45.94 -11.45 -1.21
CA ILE A 21 45.80 -10.41 -0.19
C ILE A 21 46.42 -10.87 1.16
N MET A 22 46.20 -12.12 1.56
CA MET A 22 46.81 -12.69 2.78
C MET A 22 48.34 -12.79 2.68
N CYS A 23 48.90 -13.16 1.52
CA CYS A 23 50.35 -13.15 1.30
C CYS A 23 50.94 -11.73 1.36
N LEU A 24 50.23 -10.73 0.84
CA LEU A 24 50.64 -9.33 0.95
C LEU A 24 50.62 -8.82 2.41
N PHE A 25 49.66 -9.26 3.22
CA PHE A 25 49.62 -8.94 4.65
C PHE A 25 50.72 -9.65 5.45
N ALA A 26 51.04 -10.91 5.13
CA ALA A 26 52.13 -11.66 5.79
C ALA A 26 53.52 -11.10 5.47
N ALA A 27 53.72 -10.53 4.28
CA ALA A 27 54.97 -9.85 3.92
C ALA A 27 55.19 -8.53 4.67
N VAL A 28 54.11 -7.90 5.15
CA VAL A 28 54.16 -6.63 5.88
C VAL A 28 54.32 -6.86 7.40
N SER A 29 54.01 -8.05 7.92
CA SER A 29 54.08 -8.35 9.36
C SER A 29 55.45 -8.81 9.88
N GLN A 30 56.46 -9.00 9.02
CA GLN A 30 57.83 -9.35 9.45
C GLN A 30 58.70 -8.09 9.51
N GLY A 31 58.80 -7.48 10.70
CA GLY A 31 59.76 -6.42 10.97
C GLY A 31 61.22 -6.91 11.05
N PRO A 32 62.22 -6.01 11.02
CA PRO A 32 63.63 -6.38 11.00
C PRO A 32 64.09 -6.94 12.34
N GLN A 33 64.72 -8.12 12.32
CA GLN A 33 65.40 -8.70 13.49
C GLN A 33 66.62 -7.88 13.87
N ALA A 34 66.70 -7.50 15.14
CA ALA A 34 67.86 -6.93 15.79
C ALA A 34 68.96 -8.00 15.94
N TYR A 35 70.22 -7.63 15.64
CA TYR A 35 71.39 -8.44 15.98
C TYR A 35 72.31 -7.64 16.90
N GLU A 36 72.46 -8.15 18.11
CA GLU A 36 73.36 -7.66 19.17
C GLU A 36 74.82 -8.01 18.84
N GLY A 37 75.74 -7.09 19.14
CA GLY A 37 77.19 -7.33 19.01
C GLY A 37 77.83 -7.90 20.29
N PRO A 38 79.11 -8.31 20.25
CA PRO A 38 79.92 -8.48 21.45
C PRO A 38 81.07 -7.46 21.56
N ARG A 39 81.35 -7.05 22.80
CA ARG A 39 82.47 -6.21 23.25
C ARG A 39 83.75 -7.05 23.46
N GLY A 40 84.94 -6.48 23.18
CA GLY A 40 86.19 -6.95 23.81
C GLY A 40 87.53 -6.53 23.17
N ALA A 41 88.19 -5.54 23.79
CA ALA A 41 89.64 -5.39 24.08
C ALA A 41 90.72 -5.06 22.99
N GLY A 42 91.55 -4.04 23.29
CA GLY A 42 92.98 -3.93 22.90
C GLY A 42 93.44 -2.66 22.14
N PRO A 43 94.51 -1.92 22.54
CA PRO A 43 94.94 -0.64 21.94
C PRO A 43 96.17 -0.76 20.98
N PRO A 44 96.83 0.35 20.55
CA PRO A 44 96.66 1.14 19.33
C PRO A 44 97.76 0.88 18.24
N PRO A 45 97.77 1.59 17.09
CA PRO A 45 98.75 2.68 16.98
C PRO A 45 98.26 3.92 16.20
N GLN A 46 98.92 5.04 16.50
CA GLN A 46 98.80 6.35 15.86
C GLN A 46 99.10 6.30 14.36
N ARG A 47 98.32 7.03 13.55
CA ARG A 47 98.82 7.73 12.37
C ARG A 47 97.96 8.94 12.03
N THR A 48 98.68 9.99 11.67
CA THR A 48 98.34 11.40 11.46
C THR A 48 97.55 11.69 10.19
N VAL A 49 96.71 12.74 10.30
CA VAL A 49 96.39 13.78 9.29
C VAL A 49 95.76 13.32 7.97
N SER A 50 94.54 13.80 7.73
CA SER A 50 94.19 14.64 6.56
C SER A 50 92.70 15.03 6.61
N GLU A 51 92.44 16.33 6.61
CA GLU A 51 91.15 16.94 6.27
C GLU A 51 90.77 16.60 4.83
N LEU A 52 89.56 16.09 4.57
CA LEU A 52 88.88 16.22 3.28
C LEU A 52 87.35 16.05 3.45
N PRO A 53 86.55 16.70 2.60
CA PRO A 53 85.27 17.31 2.95
C PRO A 53 84.04 16.43 2.69
N LEU A 54 82.92 16.90 3.23
CA LEU A 54 81.54 16.44 3.00
C LEU A 54 81.18 16.52 1.51
N ASP A 55 80.79 15.38 0.92
CA ASP A 55 80.14 15.34 -0.39
C ASP A 55 78.68 15.79 -0.27
N GLU A 56 78.49 17.07 -0.56
CA GLU A 56 77.22 17.77 -0.72
C GLU A 56 76.90 17.88 -2.22
N GLU A 57 76.36 16.82 -2.84
CA GLU A 57 75.85 16.86 -4.22
C GLU A 57 74.85 15.69 -4.41
N THR A 58 73.53 15.86 -4.51
CA THR A 58 72.81 16.48 -5.64
C THR A 58 71.29 16.50 -5.34
N CYS A 59 70.73 17.66 -5.03
CA CYS A 59 69.33 18.01 -5.33
C CYS A 59 69.35 19.55 -5.52
N LYS A 60 70.15 20.02 -6.51
CA LYS A 60 70.22 21.45 -6.88
C LYS A 60 69.06 21.82 -7.83
N PRO A 61 68.35 22.93 -7.59
CA PRO A 61 67.36 23.45 -8.52
C PRO A 61 68.05 24.10 -9.72
N SER A 62 67.47 23.94 -10.91
CA SER A 62 67.89 24.62 -12.13
C SER A 62 67.41 26.07 -12.08
N ASP A 63 68.28 26.99 -11.67
CA ASP A 63 68.05 28.43 -11.82
C ASP A 63 68.25 28.85 -13.28
N ARG A 64 67.17 29.32 -13.91
CA ARG A 64 67.16 30.29 -15.01
C ARG A 64 65.73 30.78 -15.19
N VAL A 65 65.42 32.00 -14.74
CA VAL A 65 64.66 33.01 -15.52
C VAL A 65 65.01 34.39 -14.93
N THR A 66 65.48 35.28 -15.80
CA THR A 66 65.75 36.71 -15.58
C THR A 66 64.46 37.53 -15.48
N GLU A 67 64.57 38.68 -14.81
CA GLU A 67 63.55 39.68 -14.52
C GLU A 67 62.69 40.19 -15.69
N GLU A 68 61.52 40.68 -15.25
CA GLU A 68 60.60 41.68 -15.83
C GLU A 68 59.52 41.27 -16.84
N GLU A 69 58.28 41.57 -16.39
CA GLU A 69 57.16 42.16 -17.13
C GLU A 69 55.84 41.33 -17.23
N PHE A 70 54.78 42.00 -16.80
CA PHE A 70 53.35 41.71 -16.91
C PHE A 70 52.65 40.83 -15.86
N GLU A 71 52.15 41.51 -14.81
CA GLU A 71 50.96 41.12 -14.04
C GLU A 71 49.77 40.82 -14.98
N THR A 72 49.65 39.56 -15.37
CA THR A 72 48.34 38.92 -15.44
C THR A 72 48.37 37.84 -14.39
N THR A 73 47.70 38.09 -13.26
CA THR A 73 47.48 37.11 -12.18
C THR A 73 46.61 35.97 -12.70
N ILE A 74 47.16 35.16 -13.61
CA ILE A 74 46.61 33.89 -13.99
C ILE A 74 46.85 33.01 -12.76
N LEU A 75 45.83 32.85 -11.92
CA LEU A 75 45.89 31.96 -10.76
C LEU A 75 46.44 30.61 -11.20
N GLU A 76 47.66 30.29 -10.79
CA GLU A 76 48.22 28.96 -11.00
C GLU A 76 47.29 27.94 -10.31
N PRO A 77 46.80 26.93 -11.03
CA PRO A 77 45.94 25.94 -10.43
C PRO A 77 46.74 25.21 -9.37
N ALA A 78 46.22 25.21 -8.16
CA ALA A 78 46.81 24.54 -7.03
C ALA A 78 45.79 23.61 -6.36
N HIS A 79 46.28 22.68 -5.56
CA HIS A 79 45.48 21.79 -4.76
C HIS A 79 45.75 22.06 -3.28
N SER A 80 44.75 22.60 -2.58
CA SER A 80 44.76 22.71 -1.13
C SER A 80 44.53 21.34 -0.51
N LEU A 81 45.33 20.98 0.50
CA LEU A 81 45.06 19.81 1.32
C LEU A 81 43.70 19.97 2.01
N GLU A 82 42.95 18.88 2.07
CA GLU A 82 41.67 18.85 2.75
C GLU A 82 41.83 18.41 4.21
N GLU A 83 40.91 18.85 5.06
CA GLU A 83 40.75 18.35 6.42
C GLU A 83 40.18 16.91 6.41
N SER A 84 40.95 16.00 5.84
CA SER A 84 40.59 14.59 5.68
C SER A 84 41.64 13.69 6.31
N VAL A 85 41.21 12.54 6.81
CA VAL A 85 42.11 11.54 7.38
C VAL A 85 43.05 10.95 6.32
N TYR A 86 42.62 10.96 5.06
CA TYR A 86 43.41 10.48 3.92
C TYR A 86 44.59 11.41 3.63
N ASP A 87 44.39 12.73 3.63
CA ASP A 87 45.46 13.70 3.41
C ASP A 87 46.42 13.76 4.61
N ALA A 88 45.90 13.53 5.82
CA ALA A 88 46.72 13.41 7.04
C ALA A 88 47.76 12.28 6.98
N MET A 89 47.48 11.21 6.21
CA MET A 89 48.43 10.12 5.99
C MET A 89 49.75 10.59 5.37
N LEU A 90 49.77 11.75 4.69
CA LEU A 90 50.97 12.36 4.13
C LEU A 90 52.02 12.67 5.21
N PHE A 91 51.60 12.96 6.44
CA PHE A 91 52.49 13.40 7.53
C PHE A 91 52.93 12.26 8.46
N VAL A 92 52.47 11.03 8.22
CA VAL A 92 52.84 9.85 9.01
C VAL A 92 54.34 9.59 8.92
N GLY A 93 54.97 9.39 10.08
CA GLY A 93 56.41 9.15 10.19
C GLY A 93 57.28 10.42 10.11
N MET A 94 56.69 11.61 10.03
CA MET A 94 57.47 12.85 10.13
C MET A 94 57.93 13.10 11.58
N PRO A 95 59.19 13.56 11.79
CA PRO A 95 59.69 13.88 13.13
C PRO A 95 58.83 14.91 13.86
N THR A 96 58.25 15.87 13.13
CA THR A 96 57.37 16.93 13.64
C THR A 96 56.05 16.42 14.23
N VAL A 97 55.56 15.27 13.76
CA VAL A 97 54.31 14.64 14.25
C VAL A 97 54.59 13.66 15.39
N GLY A 98 55.78 13.06 15.40
CA GLY A 98 56.16 12.03 16.36
C GLY A 98 55.49 10.68 16.13
N LYS A 99 55.98 9.65 16.82
CA LYS A 99 55.48 8.26 16.68
C LYS A 99 54.04 8.10 17.16
N LEU A 100 53.70 8.71 18.29
CA LEU A 100 52.35 8.64 18.86
C LEU A 100 51.34 9.34 17.94
N GLY A 101 51.64 10.56 17.48
CA GLY A 101 50.77 11.28 16.55
C GLY A 101 50.55 10.53 15.24
N SER A 102 51.62 9.92 14.70
CA SER A 102 51.54 9.05 13.51
C SER A 102 50.63 7.84 13.74
N THR A 103 50.66 7.25 14.95
CA THR A 103 49.79 6.12 15.32
C THR A 103 48.32 6.54 15.34
N PHE A 104 47.99 7.70 15.90
CA PHE A 104 46.62 8.23 15.89
C PHE A 104 46.09 8.48 14.48
N VAL A 105 46.92 9.01 13.56
CA VAL A 105 46.52 9.21 12.16
C VAL A 105 46.22 7.88 11.47
N VAL A 106 47.08 6.86 11.63
CA VAL A 106 46.86 5.53 11.05
C VAL A 106 45.62 4.86 11.63
N LEU A 107 45.42 4.92 12.95
CA LEU A 107 44.21 4.39 13.59
C LEU A 107 42.93 5.10 13.10
N SER A 108 42.98 6.42 12.95
CA SER A 108 41.87 7.20 12.41
C SER A 108 41.54 6.78 10.98
N PHE A 109 42.56 6.52 10.16
CA PHE A 109 42.39 6.05 8.77
C PHE A 109 41.72 4.68 8.73
N LEU A 110 42.24 3.73 9.52
CA LEU A 110 41.66 2.38 9.61
C LEU A 110 40.22 2.40 10.12
N LEU A 111 39.93 3.24 11.11
CA LEU A 111 38.58 3.43 11.63
C LEU A 111 37.64 3.99 10.56
N GLY A 112 38.10 4.97 9.78
CA GLY A 112 37.34 5.54 8.65
C GLY A 112 37.01 4.49 7.59
N VAL A 113 38.02 3.77 7.11
CA VAL A 113 37.82 2.69 6.12
C VAL A 113 36.87 1.61 6.66
N THR A 114 37.04 1.20 7.91
CA THR A 114 36.20 0.17 8.55
C THR A 114 34.75 0.62 8.67
N ALA A 115 34.51 1.82 9.21
CA ALA A 115 33.16 2.36 9.39
C ALA A 115 32.43 2.48 8.05
N GLN A 116 33.14 2.83 6.99
CA GLN A 116 32.58 2.96 5.65
C GLN A 116 32.32 1.62 4.98
N ALA A 117 33.20 0.64 5.16
CA ALA A 117 32.96 -0.73 4.71
C ALA A 117 31.72 -1.32 5.40
N LEU A 118 31.58 -1.13 6.72
CA LEU A 118 30.40 -1.54 7.48
C LEU A 118 29.13 -0.90 6.95
N PHE A 119 29.15 0.40 6.64
CA PHE A 119 27.99 1.07 6.07
C PHE A 119 27.62 0.51 4.69
N CYS A 120 28.61 0.25 3.84
CA CYS A 120 28.39 -0.36 2.53
C CYS A 120 27.76 -1.76 2.65
N GLU A 121 28.17 -2.54 3.66
CA GLU A 121 27.60 -3.85 3.96
C GLU A 121 26.14 -3.75 4.43
N VAL A 122 25.83 -2.78 5.29
CA VAL A 122 24.46 -2.52 5.76
C VAL A 122 23.54 -2.14 4.61
N ILE A 123 23.96 -1.25 3.70
CA ILE A 123 23.17 -0.92 2.49
C ILE A 123 22.89 -2.18 1.68
N SER A 124 23.92 -2.99 1.41
CA SER A 124 23.79 -4.18 0.56
C SER A 124 22.82 -5.20 1.15
N THR A 125 22.91 -5.45 2.46
CA THR A 125 22.15 -6.53 3.11
C THR A 125 20.78 -6.11 3.61
N ALA A 126 20.65 -4.92 4.20
CA ALA A 126 19.41 -4.48 4.83
C ALA A 126 18.48 -3.75 3.85
N PHE A 127 19.04 -2.91 2.97
CA PHE A 127 18.26 -2.01 2.12
C PHE A 127 18.08 -2.51 0.69
N LEU A 128 19.11 -3.11 0.08
CA LEU A 128 19.03 -3.56 -1.32
C LEU A 128 18.45 -4.98 -1.51
N ARG A 129 18.53 -5.86 -0.50
CA ARG A 129 18.01 -7.24 -0.62
C ARG A 129 16.51 -7.37 -0.34
N ARG A 130 15.92 -6.46 0.44
CA ARG A 130 14.48 -6.52 0.77
C ARG A 130 13.69 -5.69 -0.23
N SER A 131 12.77 -6.32 -0.95
CA SER A 131 11.83 -5.60 -1.80
C SER A 131 10.87 -4.79 -0.93
N ALA A 132 10.86 -3.46 -1.12
CA ALA A 132 9.96 -2.57 -0.39
C ALA A 132 8.50 -2.70 -0.85
N LEU A 133 8.28 -3.12 -2.10
CA LEU A 133 6.95 -3.39 -2.64
C LEU A 133 6.58 -4.88 -2.50
N PRO A 134 5.30 -5.18 -2.26
CA PRO A 134 4.81 -6.57 -2.27
C PRO A 134 4.85 -7.17 -3.67
N ASP A 135 4.87 -8.50 -3.72
CA ASP A 135 4.76 -9.22 -4.98
C ASP A 135 3.34 -9.10 -5.56
N ILE A 136 3.23 -9.04 -6.89
CA ILE A 136 1.98 -8.85 -7.61
C ILE A 136 0.98 -9.97 -7.28
N GLU A 137 1.45 -11.21 -7.12
CA GLU A 137 0.59 -12.34 -6.78
C GLU A 137 -0.04 -12.22 -5.39
N SER A 138 0.68 -11.64 -4.42
CA SER A 138 0.14 -11.40 -3.08
C SER A 138 -1.01 -10.38 -3.09
N VAL A 139 -0.87 -9.37 -3.94
CA VAL A 139 -1.83 -8.29 -4.14
C VAL A 139 -3.08 -8.83 -4.86
N ARG A 140 -2.88 -9.62 -5.92
CA ARG A 140 -3.95 -10.33 -6.62
C ARG A 140 -4.75 -11.23 -5.68
N ARG A 141 -4.06 -12.02 -4.85
CA ARG A 141 -4.72 -12.91 -3.88
C ARG A 141 -5.61 -12.15 -2.92
N TRP A 142 -5.16 -11.01 -2.40
CA TRP A 142 -5.99 -10.15 -1.55
C TRP A 142 -7.25 -9.70 -2.29
N ARG A 143 -7.14 -9.24 -3.55
CA ARG A 143 -8.30 -8.79 -4.32
C ARG A 143 -9.34 -9.90 -4.51
N LEU A 144 -8.87 -11.11 -4.83
CA LEU A 144 -9.73 -12.27 -5.10
C LEU A 144 -10.42 -12.82 -3.84
N VAL A 145 -9.75 -12.76 -2.68
CA VAL A 145 -10.25 -13.38 -1.44
C VAL A 145 -10.98 -12.39 -0.55
N GLU A 146 -10.48 -11.16 -0.44
CA GLU A 146 -10.97 -10.18 0.53
C GLU A 146 -11.60 -8.96 -0.13
N GLY A 147 -11.01 -8.44 -1.21
CA GLY A 147 -11.41 -7.18 -1.85
C GLY A 147 -12.85 -7.16 -2.35
N HIS A 148 -13.33 -8.30 -2.86
CA HIS A 148 -14.70 -8.48 -3.34
C HIS A 148 -15.56 -9.36 -2.42
N ALA A 149 -15.10 -9.70 -1.20
CA ALA A 149 -15.91 -10.53 -0.31
C ALA A 149 -17.15 -9.76 0.20
N TYR A 150 -18.34 -10.36 0.09
CA TYR A 150 -19.59 -9.78 0.59
C TYR A 150 -19.52 -9.41 2.08
N ALA A 151 -18.79 -10.20 2.88
CA ALA A 151 -18.60 -9.95 4.31
C ALA A 151 -17.89 -8.63 4.62
N ASN A 152 -17.17 -8.06 3.65
CA ASN A 152 -16.38 -6.84 3.79
C ASN A 152 -17.07 -5.59 3.21
N ILE A 153 -18.36 -5.67 2.87
CA ILE A 153 -19.14 -4.48 2.46
C ILE A 153 -19.22 -3.49 3.62
N GLY A 154 -18.84 -2.24 3.34
CA GLY A 154 -18.99 -1.14 4.28
C GLY A 154 -20.43 -0.62 4.38
N SER A 155 -20.65 0.35 5.26
CA SER A 155 -21.95 1.03 5.41
C SER A 155 -22.41 1.79 4.15
N SER A 156 -21.49 2.10 3.23
CA SER A 156 -21.79 2.72 1.94
C SER A 156 -22.38 1.75 0.91
N GLY A 157 -22.33 0.43 1.18
CA GLY A 157 -22.71 -0.60 0.22
C GLY A 157 -21.66 -0.87 -0.86
N ALA A 158 -20.63 -0.04 -0.98
CA ALA A 158 -19.53 -0.25 -1.93
C ALA A 158 -18.63 -1.41 -1.51
N SER A 159 -18.04 -2.09 -2.51
CA SER A 159 -17.05 -3.16 -2.30
C SER A 159 -15.79 -2.63 -1.58
N LEU A 160 -15.06 -3.52 -0.90
CA LEU A 160 -13.81 -3.14 -0.23
C LEU A 160 -12.76 -2.67 -1.26
N THR A 161 -12.67 -3.32 -2.43
CA THR A 161 -11.81 -2.88 -3.54
C THR A 161 -12.12 -1.44 -3.97
N SER A 162 -13.39 -1.10 -4.21
CA SER A 162 -13.80 0.25 -4.65
C SER A 162 -13.43 1.32 -3.60
N ARG A 163 -13.57 1.00 -2.31
CA ARG A 163 -13.15 1.89 -1.21
C ARG A 163 -11.63 2.07 -1.13
N VAL A 164 -10.86 1.00 -1.27
CA VAL A 164 -9.37 1.04 -1.27
C VAL A 164 -8.87 1.89 -2.43
N CYS A 165 -9.37 1.65 -3.64
CA CYS A 165 -8.96 2.36 -4.84
C CYS A 165 -9.47 3.81 -4.89
N GLY A 166 -10.60 4.09 -4.25
CA GLY A 166 -11.14 5.44 -4.09
C GLY A 166 -10.55 6.24 -2.93
N GLY A 167 -9.52 5.73 -2.25
CA GLY A 167 -8.80 6.47 -1.20
C GLY A 167 -9.59 6.64 0.11
N ASP A 168 -10.40 5.65 0.49
CA ASP A 168 -11.16 5.70 1.74
C ASP A 168 -10.24 5.58 2.98
N ARG A 169 -9.98 6.72 3.63
CA ARG A 169 -9.17 6.80 4.86
C ARG A 169 -9.88 6.30 6.12
N SER A 170 -11.18 5.99 6.05
CA SER A 170 -11.96 5.44 7.18
C SER A 170 -11.89 3.93 7.30
N LEU A 171 -11.18 3.26 6.38
CA LEU A 171 -11.02 1.82 6.36
C LEU A 171 -10.28 1.32 7.61
N SER A 172 -10.92 0.44 8.38
CA SER A 172 -10.28 -0.32 9.47
C SER A 172 -9.67 -1.63 8.97
N LEU A 173 -10.22 -2.19 7.88
CA LEU A 173 -9.71 -3.37 7.17
C LEU A 173 -8.99 -2.93 5.89
N ALA A 174 -7.98 -3.68 5.47
CA ALA A 174 -7.17 -3.38 4.28
C ALA A 174 -6.48 -2.00 4.28
N THR A 175 -6.14 -1.48 5.46
CA THR A 175 -5.36 -0.24 5.63
C THR A 175 -3.99 -0.32 4.93
N GLY A 176 -3.37 -1.50 4.92
CA GLY A 176 -2.11 -1.72 4.20
C GLY A 176 -2.25 -1.54 2.69
N GLN A 177 -3.34 -2.06 2.10
CA GLN A 177 -3.62 -1.93 0.66
C GLN A 177 -4.02 -0.50 0.30
N ALA A 178 -4.82 0.17 1.13
CA ALA A 178 -5.16 1.59 0.97
C ALA A 178 -3.91 2.48 1.01
N SER A 179 -3.03 2.28 2.00
CA SER A 179 -1.78 3.05 2.09
C SER A 179 -0.81 2.73 0.94
N LEU A 180 -0.75 1.47 0.50
CA LEU A 180 0.07 1.07 -0.63
C LEU A 180 -0.38 1.77 -1.92
N ILE A 181 -1.69 1.73 -2.23
CA ILE A 181 -2.19 2.30 -3.47
C ILE A 181 -2.11 3.83 -3.48
N GLU A 182 -2.35 4.48 -2.34
CA GLU A 182 -2.14 5.93 -2.17
C GLU A 182 -0.70 6.30 -2.54
N LYS A 183 0.30 5.62 -1.97
CA LYS A 183 1.71 5.88 -2.27
C LYS A 183 2.10 5.54 -3.72
N VAL A 184 1.49 4.52 -4.31
CA VAL A 184 1.72 4.16 -5.72
C VAL A 184 1.18 5.26 -6.64
N PHE A 185 -0.03 5.77 -6.37
CA PHE A 185 -0.60 6.89 -7.13
C PHE A 185 0.19 8.18 -6.93
N ASP A 186 0.64 8.49 -5.72
CA ASP A 186 1.51 9.65 -5.47
C ASP A 186 2.81 9.59 -6.28
N TYR A 187 3.39 8.39 -6.43
CA TYR A 187 4.64 8.19 -7.19
C TYR A 187 4.40 8.28 -8.71
N LEU A 188 3.35 7.62 -9.21
CA LEU A 188 3.02 7.55 -10.64
C LEU A 188 2.42 8.85 -11.17
N GLY A 189 1.70 9.59 -10.33
CA GLY A 189 0.95 10.79 -10.72
C GLY A 189 -0.20 10.50 -11.68
N ASP A 190 -0.72 11.57 -12.29
CA ASP A 190 -1.78 11.49 -13.29
C ASP A 190 -1.25 10.94 -14.62
N ALA A 191 -2.09 10.17 -15.32
CA ALA A 191 -1.75 9.56 -16.61
C ALA A 191 -1.36 10.57 -17.71
N ASP A 192 -1.83 11.82 -17.61
CA ASP A 192 -1.52 12.91 -18.54
C ASP A 192 -0.16 13.57 -18.29
N SER A 193 0.52 13.23 -17.18
CA SER A 193 1.82 13.77 -16.85
C SER A 193 2.89 13.18 -17.78
N VAL A 194 3.62 14.04 -18.49
CA VAL A 194 4.74 13.65 -19.38
C VAL A 194 5.76 12.76 -18.66
N MET A 195 5.97 12.99 -17.36
CA MET A 195 6.81 12.15 -16.53
C MET A 195 6.24 12.08 -15.10
N PRO A 196 6.11 10.86 -14.53
CA PRO A 196 5.71 10.67 -13.14
C PRO A 196 6.54 11.51 -12.15
N PRO A 197 5.91 12.14 -11.14
CA PRO A 197 6.61 12.99 -10.16
C PRO A 197 7.69 12.21 -9.39
N GLY A 198 7.45 10.93 -9.11
CA GLY A 198 8.44 10.06 -8.47
C GLY A 198 9.71 9.86 -9.30
N ILE A 199 9.58 9.76 -10.62
CA ILE A 199 10.74 9.66 -11.52
C ILE A 199 11.51 10.99 -11.50
N VAL A 200 10.82 12.13 -11.61
CA VAL A 200 11.47 13.46 -11.59
C VAL A 200 12.29 13.64 -10.30
N LEU A 201 11.69 13.37 -9.15
CA LEU A 201 12.37 13.50 -7.86
C LEU A 201 13.56 12.53 -7.76
N CYS A 202 13.39 11.29 -8.21
CA CYS A 202 14.48 10.30 -8.24
C CYS A 202 15.66 10.78 -9.11
N LEU A 203 15.39 11.32 -10.30
CA LEU A 203 16.43 11.86 -11.19
C LEU A 203 17.19 13.02 -10.57
N VAL A 204 16.49 13.97 -9.93
CA VAL A 204 17.12 15.12 -9.26
C VAL A 204 18.03 14.64 -8.13
N VAL A 205 17.53 13.73 -7.29
CA VAL A 205 18.29 13.20 -6.15
C VAL A 205 19.49 12.36 -6.62
N LEU A 206 19.34 11.55 -7.67
CA LEU A 206 20.45 10.80 -8.28
C LEU A 206 21.50 11.73 -8.87
N PHE A 207 21.08 12.82 -9.52
CA PHE A 207 21.99 13.82 -10.07
C PHE A 207 22.79 14.52 -8.96
N MET A 208 22.12 14.95 -7.89
CA MET A 208 22.79 15.52 -6.72
C MET A 208 23.79 14.52 -6.12
N TRP A 209 23.38 13.26 -5.93
CA TRP A 209 24.25 12.20 -5.41
C TRP A 209 25.48 11.96 -6.28
N PHE A 210 25.30 11.92 -7.60
CA PHE A 210 26.41 11.84 -8.55
C PHE A 210 27.37 13.01 -8.36
N LEU A 211 26.87 14.25 -8.28
CA LEU A 211 27.72 15.44 -8.10
C LEU A 211 28.53 15.38 -6.80
N TYR A 212 27.94 14.92 -5.69
CA TYR A 212 28.66 14.76 -4.41
C TYR A 212 29.84 13.80 -4.53
N ILE A 213 29.60 12.57 -5.03
CA ILE A 213 30.66 11.59 -5.18
C ILE A 213 31.67 12.02 -6.25
N PHE A 214 31.20 12.69 -7.29
CA PHE A 214 32.07 13.18 -8.34
C PHE A 214 33.06 14.24 -7.82
N GLN A 215 32.60 15.18 -6.99
CA GLN A 215 33.49 16.14 -6.32
C GLN A 215 34.56 15.41 -5.50
N GLU A 216 34.18 14.35 -4.80
CA GLU A 216 35.09 13.52 -4.00
C GLU A 216 36.16 12.82 -4.85
N LEU A 217 35.78 12.26 -6.00
CA LEU A 217 36.72 11.66 -6.95
C LEU A 217 37.66 12.71 -7.56
N MET A 218 37.14 13.90 -7.89
CA MET A 218 37.96 14.99 -8.45
C MET A 218 39.00 15.49 -7.45
N LYS A 219 38.64 15.62 -6.17
CA LYS A 219 39.57 15.96 -5.09
C LYS A 219 40.68 14.92 -4.98
N THR A 220 40.30 13.64 -4.94
CA THR A 220 41.24 12.50 -4.90
C THR A 220 42.21 12.51 -6.09
N MET A 221 41.70 12.70 -7.31
CA MET A 221 42.52 12.76 -8.52
C MET A 221 43.39 14.02 -8.59
N SER A 222 42.89 15.15 -8.10
CA SER A 222 43.65 16.41 -8.02
C SER A 222 44.83 16.27 -7.06
N PHE A 223 44.63 15.67 -5.89
CA PHE A 223 45.69 15.39 -4.93
C PHE A 223 46.75 14.44 -5.51
N LEU A 224 46.31 13.35 -6.13
CA LEU A 224 47.20 12.37 -6.74
C LEU A 224 48.09 13.00 -7.83
N LYS A 225 47.50 13.82 -8.71
CA LYS A 225 48.25 14.59 -9.73
C LYS A 225 49.26 15.55 -9.10
N ALA A 226 48.87 16.26 -8.04
CA ALA A 226 49.72 17.23 -7.36
C ALA A 226 50.95 16.56 -6.70
N ILE A 227 50.78 15.36 -6.16
CA ILE A 227 51.89 14.58 -5.58
C ILE A 227 52.81 14.00 -6.67
N TYR A 228 52.27 13.47 -7.77
CA TYR A 228 53.08 12.88 -8.84
C TYR A 228 54.03 13.89 -9.52
N GLN A 229 53.69 15.18 -9.47
CA GLN A 229 54.50 16.26 -10.03
C GLN A 229 55.65 16.70 -9.11
N ARG A 230 55.77 16.15 -7.89
CA ARG A 230 56.82 16.53 -6.93
C ARG A 230 58.13 15.75 -7.13
N PRO A 231 59.29 16.39 -6.91
CA PRO A 231 60.58 15.73 -7.00
C PRO A 231 60.76 14.64 -5.94
N ARG A 232 61.41 13.53 -6.33
CA ARG A 232 61.57 12.30 -5.54
C ARG A 232 62.79 12.31 -4.60
N CYS A 233 62.96 13.38 -3.82
CA CYS A 233 63.98 13.49 -2.76
C CYS A 233 63.33 13.14 -1.38
N GLY A 234 64.10 13.12 -0.27
CA GLY A 234 63.51 12.91 1.07
C GLY A 234 62.37 13.91 1.35
N THR A 235 61.30 13.51 2.06
CA THR A 235 60.13 14.39 2.23
C THR A 235 60.47 15.59 3.11
N GLN A 236 60.41 16.80 2.54
CA GLN A 236 60.72 18.05 3.23
C GLN A 236 59.54 19.02 3.17
N VAL A 237 59.13 19.50 4.35
CA VAL A 237 58.18 20.60 4.52
C VAL A 237 58.98 21.75 5.11
N VAL A 238 59.10 22.85 4.37
CA VAL A 238 59.95 23.99 4.74
C VAL A 238 59.08 25.24 4.79
N LYS A 239 59.35 26.10 5.77
CA LYS A 239 58.74 27.43 5.85
C LYS A 239 59.56 28.40 4.99
N ARG A 240 59.02 28.81 3.83
CA ARG A 240 59.64 29.79 2.90
C ARG A 240 58.74 31.01 2.82
N ASP A 241 59.31 32.20 3.00
CA ASP A 241 58.59 33.49 2.98
C ASP A 241 57.42 33.58 3.98
N GLY A 242 57.55 32.93 5.14
CA GLY A 242 56.51 32.90 6.17
C GLY A 242 55.44 31.82 5.99
N GLU A 243 55.45 31.10 4.87
CA GLU A 243 54.44 30.08 4.51
C GLU A 243 55.03 28.67 4.48
N LEU A 244 54.26 27.65 4.88
CA LEU A 244 54.69 26.25 4.81
C LEU A 244 54.48 25.69 3.40
N GLN A 245 55.53 25.14 2.79
CA GLN A 245 55.49 24.57 1.44
C GLN A 245 56.04 23.14 1.42
N LEU A 246 55.41 22.28 0.60
CA LEU A 246 55.86 20.91 0.34
C LEU A 246 56.82 20.89 -0.86
N LEU A 247 58.13 20.74 -0.61
CA LEU A 247 59.16 20.81 -1.64
C LEU A 247 59.37 19.48 -2.38
N SER A 248 59.54 18.38 -1.64
CA SER A 248 59.87 17.06 -2.17
C SER A 248 59.12 15.95 -1.44
N ILE A 249 58.96 14.81 -2.10
CA ILE A 249 58.33 13.61 -1.51
C ILE A 249 59.19 12.36 -1.74
N SER A 250 59.42 11.59 -0.68
CA SER A 250 60.12 10.31 -0.77
C SER A 250 59.32 9.27 -1.56
N SER A 251 60.02 8.39 -2.31
CA SER A 251 59.39 7.35 -3.13
C SER A 251 58.51 6.38 -2.32
N SER A 252 58.92 6.03 -1.09
CA SER A 252 58.12 5.18 -0.20
C SER A 252 56.81 5.85 0.20
N ARG A 253 56.85 7.16 0.50
CA ARG A 253 55.66 7.94 0.82
C ARG A 253 54.76 8.12 -0.39
N LEU A 254 55.32 8.32 -1.58
CA LEU A 254 54.55 8.36 -2.82
C LEU A 254 53.74 7.06 -3.01
N VAL A 255 54.37 5.90 -2.90
CA VAL A 255 53.67 4.60 -3.02
C VAL A 255 52.58 4.45 -1.96
N CYS A 256 52.88 4.80 -0.71
CA CYS A 256 51.88 4.79 0.38
C CYS A 256 50.69 5.70 0.08
N MET A 257 50.92 6.95 -0.32
CA MET A 257 49.86 7.90 -0.65
C MET A 257 49.06 7.48 -1.88
N THR A 258 49.71 6.91 -2.91
CA THR A 258 49.00 6.32 -4.05
C THR A 258 48.08 5.20 -3.59
N ALA A 259 48.54 4.29 -2.72
CA ALA A 259 47.70 3.22 -2.19
C ALA A 259 46.51 3.77 -1.39
N VAL A 260 46.74 4.75 -0.51
CA VAL A 260 45.68 5.41 0.28
C VAL A 260 44.65 6.11 -0.62
N MET A 261 45.09 6.79 -1.68
CA MET A 261 44.18 7.43 -2.65
C MET A 261 43.41 6.43 -3.49
N LEU A 262 44.02 5.29 -3.86
CA LEU A 262 43.30 4.21 -4.54
C LEU A 262 42.21 3.61 -3.65
N VAL A 263 42.47 3.45 -2.34
CA VAL A 263 41.44 3.06 -1.37
C VAL A 263 40.31 4.10 -1.34
N ARG A 264 40.62 5.40 -1.20
CA ARG A 264 39.61 6.49 -1.21
C ARG A 264 38.76 6.45 -2.49
N ALA A 265 39.39 6.36 -3.66
CA ALA A 265 38.71 6.29 -4.94
C ALA A 265 37.84 5.03 -5.08
N SER A 266 38.33 3.87 -4.65
CA SER A 266 37.57 2.61 -4.69
C SER A 266 36.31 2.67 -3.83
N LEU A 267 36.43 3.22 -2.62
CA LEU A 267 35.31 3.39 -1.72
C LEU A 267 34.28 4.40 -2.27
N ALA A 268 34.74 5.50 -2.87
CA ALA A 268 33.87 6.46 -3.52
C ALA A 268 33.07 5.82 -4.69
N ILE A 269 33.71 4.98 -5.51
CA ILE A 269 33.03 4.26 -6.60
C ILE A 269 31.99 3.26 -6.07
N VAL A 270 32.33 2.51 -5.02
CA VAL A 270 31.39 1.57 -4.37
C VAL A 270 30.18 2.33 -3.82
N ARG A 271 30.40 3.48 -3.16
CA ARG A 271 29.32 4.35 -2.65
C ARG A 271 28.47 4.93 -3.76
N LEU A 272 29.06 5.33 -4.89
CA LEU A 272 28.30 5.82 -6.04
C LEU A 272 27.28 4.79 -6.47
N TRP A 273 27.73 3.54 -6.69
CA TRP A 273 26.86 2.45 -7.11
C TRP A 273 25.80 2.10 -6.07
N GLN A 274 26.20 1.90 -4.82
CA GLN A 274 25.28 1.49 -3.76
C GLN A 274 24.26 2.57 -3.42
N GLY A 275 24.68 3.84 -3.34
CA GLY A 275 23.77 4.97 -3.13
C GLY A 275 22.80 5.13 -4.29
N ALA A 276 23.26 5.04 -5.55
CA ALA A 276 22.38 5.10 -6.71
C ALA A 276 21.39 3.92 -6.75
N ALA A 277 21.85 2.70 -6.43
CA ALA A 277 20.99 1.52 -6.36
C ALA A 277 19.93 1.64 -5.25
N TRP A 278 20.29 2.21 -4.10
CA TRP A 278 19.35 2.38 -2.98
C TRP A 278 18.31 3.46 -3.30
N LEU A 279 18.74 4.63 -3.78
CA LEU A 279 17.85 5.72 -4.18
C LEU A 279 16.87 5.29 -5.28
N SER A 280 17.36 4.57 -6.30
CA SER A 280 16.50 4.09 -7.40
C SER A 280 15.57 2.93 -7.03
N SER A 281 15.77 2.29 -5.88
CA SER A 281 14.90 1.21 -5.37
C SER A 281 13.92 1.68 -4.29
N THR A 282 13.91 2.99 -3.97
CA THR A 282 13.06 3.56 -2.92
C THR A 282 11.70 3.97 -3.50
N PRO A 283 10.58 3.31 -3.12
CA PRO A 283 9.28 3.52 -3.74
C PRO A 283 8.52 4.75 -3.22
N TYR A 284 8.95 5.34 -2.11
CA TYR A 284 8.20 6.39 -1.42
C TYR A 284 8.95 7.72 -1.48
N LEU A 285 8.23 8.79 -1.85
CA LEU A 285 8.81 10.12 -2.10
C LEU A 285 9.52 10.70 -0.85
N THR A 286 8.89 10.55 0.32
CA THR A 286 9.45 11.00 1.60
C THR A 286 10.76 10.27 1.92
N ASP A 287 10.76 8.97 1.70
CA ASP A 287 11.89 8.10 2.05
C ASP A 287 13.05 8.31 1.09
N LEU A 288 12.77 8.71 -0.16
CA LEU A 288 13.78 9.03 -1.16
C LEU A 288 14.63 10.24 -0.73
N VAL A 289 13.98 11.33 -0.28
CA VAL A 289 14.67 12.53 0.22
C VAL A 289 15.42 12.22 1.52
N LEU A 290 14.80 11.47 2.43
CA LEU A 290 15.43 11.06 3.68
C LEU A 290 16.67 10.19 3.43
N SER A 291 16.59 9.26 2.48
CA SER A 291 17.71 8.39 2.09
C SER A 291 18.86 9.20 1.48
N ALA A 292 18.55 10.22 0.68
CA ALA A 292 19.57 11.12 0.12
C ALA A 292 20.33 11.88 1.21
N ALA A 293 19.61 12.42 2.20
CA ALA A 293 20.22 13.11 3.34
C ALA A 293 21.05 12.16 4.23
N GLY A 294 20.59 10.92 4.41
CA GLY A 294 21.36 9.89 5.11
C GLY A 294 22.66 9.54 4.40
N LEU A 295 22.64 9.46 3.06
CA LEU A 295 23.82 9.21 2.26
C LEU A 295 24.85 10.35 2.33
N THR A 296 24.42 11.61 2.40
CA THR A 296 25.35 12.74 2.60
C THR A 296 26.02 12.71 3.97
N LEU A 297 25.28 12.37 5.03
CA LEU A 297 25.83 12.22 6.38
C LEU A 297 27.01 11.22 6.42
N VAL A 298 26.90 10.14 5.66
CA VAL A 298 27.92 9.09 5.61
C VAL A 298 29.21 9.57 4.94
N LEU A 299 29.09 10.45 3.93
CA LEU A 299 30.27 11.06 3.31
C LEU A 299 30.98 11.99 4.28
N ASP A 300 30.24 12.74 5.11
CA ASP A 300 30.80 13.67 6.09
C ASP A 300 31.49 12.98 7.28
N MET A 301 31.28 11.67 7.47
CA MET A 301 31.87 10.90 8.56
C MET A 301 33.41 10.96 8.57
N GLU A 302 34.06 11.04 7.41
CA GLU A 302 35.53 11.14 7.32
C GLU A 302 36.05 12.45 7.94
N GLY A 303 35.37 13.57 7.68
CA GLY A 303 35.71 14.87 8.26
C GLY A 303 35.48 14.91 9.77
N LEU A 304 34.44 14.20 10.26
CA LEU A 304 34.21 14.04 11.69
C LEU A 304 35.33 13.24 12.37
N LEU A 305 35.80 12.16 11.74
CA LEU A 305 36.94 11.38 12.26
C LEU A 305 38.23 12.21 12.26
N PHE A 306 38.47 13.00 11.21
CA PHE A 306 39.60 13.92 11.15
C PHE A 306 39.56 14.95 12.29
N SER A 307 38.45 15.66 12.41
CA SER A 307 38.27 16.70 13.43
C SER A 307 38.34 16.14 14.86
N SER A 308 37.96 14.88 15.08
CA SER A 308 37.96 14.27 16.42
C SER A 308 39.30 13.63 16.80
N PHE A 309 39.89 12.81 15.93
CA PHE A 309 40.99 11.91 16.30
C PHE A 309 42.36 12.32 15.77
N VAL A 310 42.44 13.17 14.74
CA VAL A 310 43.73 13.59 14.21
C VAL A 310 44.40 14.60 15.16
N PRO A 311 45.70 14.42 15.51
CA PRO A 311 46.41 15.31 16.42
C PRO A 311 46.49 16.76 15.93
N LEU A 312 46.50 17.71 16.87
CA LEU A 312 46.61 19.15 16.58
C LEU A 312 47.81 19.53 15.70
N PRO A 313 49.03 18.96 15.85
CA PRO A 313 50.15 19.30 14.96
C PRO A 313 49.87 18.97 13.49
N VAL A 314 49.17 17.87 13.22
CA VAL A 314 48.81 17.48 11.85
C VAL A 314 47.72 18.40 11.29
N LYS A 315 46.74 18.78 12.13
CA LYS A 315 45.71 19.76 11.75
C LYS A 315 46.34 21.12 11.42
N ALA A 316 47.31 21.58 12.22
CA ALA A 316 48.04 22.82 11.96
C ALA A 316 48.82 22.73 10.64
N LEU A 317 49.52 21.62 10.40
CA LEU A 317 50.24 21.39 9.14
C LEU A 317 49.30 21.41 7.92
N ILE A 318 48.14 20.78 7.98
CA ILE A 318 47.18 20.77 6.86
C ILE A 318 46.62 22.19 6.60
N ARG A 319 46.30 22.94 7.65
CA ARG A 319 45.74 24.30 7.54
C ARG A 319 46.74 25.34 7.06
N GLU A 320 48.00 25.22 7.47
CA GLU A 320 49.04 26.20 7.17
C GLU A 320 49.82 25.87 5.89
N LEU A 321 49.67 24.67 5.32
CA LEU A 321 50.35 24.31 4.07
C LEU A 321 49.73 25.07 2.88
N LYS A 322 50.58 25.79 2.14
CA LYS A 322 50.17 26.45 0.89
C LYS A 322 49.64 25.41 -0.11
N PRO A 323 48.61 25.75 -0.91
CA PRO A 323 48.14 24.90 -2.00
C PRO A 323 49.28 24.42 -2.90
N VAL A 324 49.29 23.11 -3.18
CA VAL A 324 50.30 22.42 -3.97
C VAL A 324 50.07 22.72 -5.46
N PRO A 325 50.97 23.43 -6.19
CA PRO A 325 50.75 23.71 -7.60
C PRO A 325 50.58 22.43 -8.43
N LYS A 326 49.67 22.50 -9.42
CA LYS A 326 49.37 21.44 -10.39
C LYS A 326 49.34 21.99 -11.81
N MET A 327 49.62 21.17 -12.81
CA MET A 327 49.53 21.60 -14.22
C MET A 327 48.08 21.75 -14.71
N TRP A 328 47.87 22.66 -15.67
CA TRP A 328 46.60 22.87 -16.36
C TRP A 328 46.14 21.60 -17.09
N GLY A 329 44.84 21.31 -17.02
CA GLY A 329 44.21 20.31 -17.89
C GLY A 329 43.90 20.90 -19.27
N PRO A 330 43.62 20.05 -20.27
CA PRO A 330 43.22 20.52 -21.59
C PRO A 330 41.93 21.35 -21.52
N HIS A 331 41.95 22.55 -22.12
CA HIS A 331 40.80 23.44 -22.26
C HIS A 331 40.37 23.49 -23.72
N TRP A 332 39.06 23.49 -23.98
CA TRP A 332 38.49 23.58 -25.32
C TRP A 332 37.47 24.72 -25.36
N HIS A 333 37.73 25.74 -26.18
CA HIS A 333 36.86 26.92 -26.34
C HIS A 333 36.39 27.56 -25.02
N GLY A 334 37.29 27.66 -24.03
CA GLY A 334 37.00 28.22 -22.70
C GLY A 334 36.30 27.26 -21.73
N ALA A 335 35.85 26.09 -22.17
CA ALA A 335 35.35 25.02 -21.32
C ALA A 335 36.46 24.00 -20.99
N GLY A 336 36.59 23.63 -19.71
CA GLY A 336 37.47 22.52 -19.32
C GLY A 336 36.93 21.20 -19.87
N VAL A 337 37.74 20.44 -20.61
CA VAL A 337 37.35 19.13 -21.18
C VAL A 337 36.85 18.19 -20.09
N THR A 338 37.41 18.27 -18.89
CA THR A 338 36.92 17.55 -17.71
C THR A 338 35.45 17.84 -17.43
N SER A 339 35.02 19.10 -17.37
CA SER A 339 33.64 19.46 -17.00
C SER A 339 32.61 18.89 -17.99
N VAL A 340 32.93 18.88 -19.29
CA VAL A 340 32.07 18.30 -20.33
C VAL A 340 31.99 16.78 -20.18
N LEU A 341 33.14 16.11 -20.05
CA LEU A 341 33.19 14.66 -19.82
C LEU A 341 32.41 14.26 -18.56
N ASN A 342 32.48 15.08 -17.51
CA ASN A 342 31.78 14.82 -16.24
C ASN A 342 30.27 14.90 -16.41
N LEU A 343 29.78 15.92 -17.12
CA LEU A 343 28.36 16.06 -17.41
C LEU A 343 27.87 14.86 -18.24
N CYS A 344 28.61 14.49 -19.28
CA CYS A 344 28.27 13.32 -20.11
C CYS A 344 28.28 12.02 -19.29
N MET A 345 29.25 11.83 -18.40
CA MET A 345 29.34 10.65 -17.53
C MET A 345 28.19 10.60 -16.52
N GLY A 346 27.84 11.73 -15.92
CA GLY A 346 26.71 11.84 -15.00
C GLY A 346 25.39 11.55 -15.69
N CYS A 347 25.12 12.19 -16.83
CA CYS A 347 23.93 11.92 -17.63
C CYS A 347 23.88 10.44 -18.08
N GLY A 348 25.01 9.87 -18.50
CA GLY A 348 25.10 8.46 -18.89
C GLY A 348 24.80 7.50 -17.74
N LEU A 349 25.36 7.75 -16.54
CA LEU A 349 25.09 6.95 -15.35
C LEU A 349 23.62 7.04 -14.94
N ILE A 350 23.04 8.25 -14.94
CA ILE A 350 21.64 8.45 -14.56
C ILE A 350 20.73 7.77 -15.58
N ALA A 351 20.98 7.90 -16.88
CA ALA A 351 20.23 7.20 -17.91
C ALA A 351 20.32 5.68 -17.74
N PHE A 352 21.51 5.15 -17.43
CA PHE A 352 21.73 3.74 -17.16
C PHE A 352 20.93 3.26 -15.92
N ILE A 353 21.02 3.96 -14.79
CA ILE A 353 20.28 3.62 -13.56
C ILE A 353 18.78 3.74 -13.78
N THR A 354 18.33 4.76 -14.53
CA THR A 354 16.92 4.96 -14.84
C THR A 354 16.37 3.78 -15.64
N TYR A 355 17.08 3.36 -16.67
CA TYR A 355 16.68 2.23 -17.50
C TYR A 355 16.69 0.90 -16.72
N TRP A 356 17.75 0.62 -15.95
CA TRP A 356 17.94 -0.69 -15.30
C TRP A 356 17.28 -0.84 -13.92
N ARG A 357 16.92 0.26 -13.25
CA ARG A 357 16.37 0.23 -11.87
C ARG A 357 15.05 0.96 -11.75
N VAL A 358 14.98 2.22 -12.20
CA VAL A 358 13.78 3.05 -12.03
C VAL A 358 12.63 2.53 -12.90
N PHE A 359 12.88 2.18 -14.16
CA PHE A 359 11.83 1.68 -15.04
C PHE A 359 11.23 0.34 -14.58
N PRO A 360 12.03 -0.67 -14.14
CA PRO A 360 11.48 -1.85 -13.47
C PRO A 360 10.63 -1.53 -12.23
N LEU A 361 11.02 -0.55 -11.40
CA LEU A 361 10.23 -0.16 -10.24
C LEU A 361 8.87 0.44 -10.65
N VAL A 362 8.88 1.34 -11.64
CA VAL A 362 7.66 1.99 -12.18
C VAL A 362 6.73 0.95 -12.80
N THR A 363 7.26 0.01 -13.58
CA THR A 363 6.46 -1.06 -14.18
C THR A 363 5.87 -2.00 -13.13
N GLN A 364 6.61 -2.28 -12.04
CA GLN A 364 6.07 -3.03 -10.91
C GLN A 364 4.93 -2.28 -10.20
N MET A 365 5.10 -0.98 -9.94
CA MET A 365 4.04 -0.15 -9.34
C MET A 365 2.79 -0.08 -10.21
N ALA A 366 2.96 0.09 -11.53
CA ALA A 366 1.85 0.06 -12.48
C ALA A 366 1.16 -1.32 -12.52
N GLY A 367 1.92 -2.41 -12.38
CA GLY A 367 1.37 -3.75 -12.23
C GLY A 367 0.55 -3.92 -10.95
N ILE A 368 1.04 -3.40 -9.82
CA ILE A 368 0.31 -3.41 -8.54
C ILE A 368 -0.99 -2.61 -8.64
N SER A 369 -0.96 -1.41 -9.21
CA SER A 369 -2.17 -0.60 -9.35
C SER A 369 -3.17 -1.21 -10.32
N ALA A 370 -2.71 -1.81 -11.42
CA ALA A 370 -3.58 -2.53 -12.35
C ALA A 370 -4.23 -3.76 -11.70
N GLU A 371 -3.50 -4.52 -10.87
CA GLU A 371 -4.04 -5.71 -10.22
C GLU A 371 -4.97 -5.38 -9.05
N LEU A 372 -4.72 -4.30 -8.30
CA LEU A 372 -5.65 -3.83 -7.24
C LEU A 372 -6.89 -3.15 -7.82
N CYS A 373 -6.68 -2.21 -8.74
CA CYS A 373 -7.67 -1.21 -9.12
C CYS A 373 -8.02 -1.22 -10.61
N GLY A 374 -7.39 -2.05 -11.43
CA GLY A 374 -7.78 -2.19 -12.84
C GLY A 374 -9.10 -2.96 -13.00
N GLY A 375 -9.83 -2.73 -14.09
CA GLY A 375 -11.09 -3.44 -14.38
C GLY A 375 -12.26 -3.04 -13.48
N GLU A 376 -13.29 -3.90 -13.42
CA GLU A 376 -14.48 -3.64 -12.61
C GLU A 376 -14.15 -3.73 -11.11
N GLN A 377 -14.62 -2.75 -10.34
CA GLN A 377 -14.39 -2.68 -8.90
C GLN A 377 -15.69 -2.81 -8.12
N ASN A 378 -16.83 -2.54 -8.75
CA ASN A 378 -18.10 -2.28 -8.09
C ASN A 378 -18.96 -3.55 -8.08
N PHE A 379 -18.41 -4.64 -7.53
CA PHE A 379 -19.12 -5.88 -7.32
C PHE A 379 -18.61 -6.62 -6.09
N VAL A 380 -19.39 -7.58 -5.62
CA VAL A 380 -19.02 -8.50 -4.56
C VAL A 380 -19.40 -9.93 -4.89
N VAL A 381 -18.75 -10.86 -4.19
CA VAL A 381 -18.89 -12.30 -4.33
C VAL A 381 -19.10 -12.90 -2.95
N SER A 382 -20.00 -13.88 -2.87
CA SER A 382 -20.25 -14.66 -1.67
C SER A 382 -20.45 -16.13 -2.01
N SER A 383 -19.96 -16.99 -1.12
CA SER A 383 -20.22 -18.43 -1.12
C SER A 383 -20.97 -18.87 0.16
N ALA A 384 -21.61 -17.92 0.86
CA ALA A 384 -22.22 -18.13 2.16
C ALA A 384 -23.23 -19.30 2.19
N ASP A 385 -23.18 -20.09 3.27
CA ASP A 385 -24.02 -21.24 3.67
C ASP A 385 -24.23 -22.40 2.69
N MET A 386 -23.69 -22.32 1.47
CA MET A 386 -23.70 -23.42 0.49
C MET A 386 -22.27 -23.87 0.13
N ARG A 387 -21.30 -23.73 1.04
CA ARG A 387 -19.91 -24.19 0.81
C ARG A 387 -19.82 -25.66 0.38
N HIS A 388 -20.80 -26.48 0.76
CA HIS A 388 -20.91 -27.87 0.33
C HIS A 388 -21.42 -28.06 -1.11
N PHE A 389 -22.15 -27.09 -1.67
CA PHE A 389 -22.70 -27.14 -3.02
C PHE A 389 -21.81 -26.43 -4.06
N GLY A 390 -20.83 -25.63 -3.62
CA GLY A 390 -19.86 -24.98 -4.52
C GLY A 390 -20.46 -23.87 -5.40
N VAL A 391 -21.65 -23.36 -5.06
CA VAL A 391 -22.28 -22.27 -5.81
C VAL A 391 -21.73 -20.93 -5.33
N VAL A 392 -21.29 -20.11 -6.28
CA VAL A 392 -20.77 -18.77 -6.03
C VAL A 392 -21.79 -17.75 -6.54
N HIS A 393 -22.18 -16.82 -5.66
CA HIS A 393 -23.09 -15.73 -5.97
C HIS A 393 -22.29 -14.44 -6.12
N ALA A 394 -22.69 -13.60 -7.08
CA ALA A 394 -22.13 -12.26 -7.25
C ALA A 394 -23.26 -11.23 -7.38
N ALA A 395 -22.97 -10.00 -6.97
CA ALA A 395 -23.89 -8.87 -7.10
C ALA A 395 -23.11 -7.58 -7.35
N ASP A 396 -23.70 -6.67 -8.12
CA ASP A 396 -23.15 -5.33 -8.32
C ASP A 396 -23.29 -4.50 -7.05
N THR A 397 -22.31 -3.63 -6.82
CA THR A 397 -22.31 -2.63 -5.73
C THR A 397 -22.29 -1.22 -6.31
N PRO A 398 -22.77 -0.20 -5.58
CA PRO A 398 -22.52 1.18 -5.98
C PRO A 398 -21.02 1.51 -5.95
N PRO A 399 -20.54 2.46 -6.77
CA PRO A 399 -19.19 2.96 -6.65
C PRO A 399 -18.98 3.72 -5.34
N TYR A 400 -17.76 3.70 -4.83
CA TYR A 400 -17.40 4.47 -3.66
C TYR A 400 -17.32 5.97 -3.98
N PHE A 401 -17.94 6.78 -3.13
CA PHE A 401 -17.79 8.24 -3.11
C PHE A 401 -17.32 8.66 -1.72
N SER A 402 -16.45 9.66 -1.66
CA SER A 402 -15.87 10.18 -0.42
C SER A 402 -16.87 10.93 0.47
N GLU A 403 -18.04 11.26 -0.06
CA GLU A 403 -19.13 11.86 0.72
C GLU A 403 -19.79 10.82 1.62
N VAL A 404 -20.00 11.20 2.89
CA VAL A 404 -20.69 10.37 3.88
C VAL A 404 -22.09 10.03 3.35
N SER A 405 -22.27 8.79 2.89
CA SER A 405 -23.53 8.29 2.33
C SER A 405 -24.72 8.66 3.22
N SER A 406 -25.84 9.07 2.63
CA SER A 406 -27.11 9.42 3.28
C SER A 406 -27.87 8.24 3.91
N GLY A 407 -27.16 7.18 4.29
CA GLY A 407 -27.73 5.98 4.89
C GLY A 407 -28.30 6.22 6.29
N VAL A 408 -29.13 5.27 6.74
CA VAL A 408 -29.76 5.31 8.07
C VAL A 408 -28.72 5.40 9.17
N LEU A 409 -27.67 4.56 9.12
CA LEU A 409 -26.64 4.51 10.15
C LEU A 409 -25.81 5.80 10.23
N PRO A 410 -25.22 6.34 9.14
CA PRO A 410 -24.54 7.64 9.20
C PRO A 410 -25.42 8.80 9.68
N SER A 411 -26.69 8.83 9.26
CA SER A 411 -27.66 9.85 9.70
C SER A 411 -27.96 9.74 11.20
N ALA A 412 -28.14 8.52 11.69
CA ALA A 412 -28.35 8.23 13.10
C ALA A 412 -27.16 8.58 13.98
N VAL A 413 -25.95 8.19 13.55
CA VAL A 413 -24.71 8.52 14.28
C VAL A 413 -24.50 10.03 14.33
N ARG A 414 -24.76 10.74 13.23
CA ARG A 414 -24.68 12.22 13.18
C ARG A 414 -25.64 12.86 14.18
N GLU A 415 -26.91 12.42 14.21
CA GLU A 415 -27.89 12.94 15.16
C GLU A 415 -27.48 12.67 16.61
N ILE A 416 -26.97 11.48 16.93
CA ILE A 416 -26.48 11.16 18.29
C ILE A 416 -25.32 12.07 18.69
N ILE A 417 -24.37 12.33 17.78
CA ILE A 417 -23.24 13.23 18.02
C ILE A 417 -23.74 14.64 18.29
N GLU A 418 -24.64 15.16 17.46
CA GLU A 418 -25.23 16.50 17.60
C GLU A 418 -26.06 16.64 18.89
N ALA A 419 -26.80 15.59 19.26
CA ALA A 419 -27.62 15.57 20.48
C ALA A 419 -26.78 15.35 21.76
N GLY A 420 -25.53 14.90 21.64
CA GLY A 420 -24.60 14.62 22.75
C GLY A 420 -24.92 13.39 23.61
N LYS A 421 -26.11 12.78 23.45
CA LYS A 421 -26.49 11.52 24.12
C LYS A 421 -27.34 10.64 23.20
N PRO A 422 -27.10 9.31 23.12
CA PRO A 422 -27.91 8.40 22.30
C PRO A 422 -29.40 8.40 22.63
N ALA A 423 -29.76 8.59 23.91
CA ALA A 423 -31.15 8.63 24.37
C ALA A 423 -31.94 9.85 23.86
N LEU A 424 -31.27 10.86 23.31
CA LEU A 424 -31.88 12.09 22.79
C LEU A 424 -32.11 12.05 21.27
N ALA A 425 -31.50 11.09 20.57
CA ALA A 425 -31.64 10.95 19.13
C ALA A 425 -32.99 10.31 18.77
N ARG A 426 -33.66 10.88 17.77
CA ARG A 426 -34.98 10.46 17.31
C ARG A 426 -34.91 9.37 16.26
N THR A 427 -33.80 9.20 15.55
CA THR A 427 -33.63 8.20 14.48
C THR A 427 -33.22 6.82 14.97
N VAL A 428 -32.99 6.64 16.27
CA VAL A 428 -32.48 5.39 16.84
C VAL A 428 -33.35 4.84 17.96
N ARG A 429 -33.35 3.51 18.10
CA ARG A 429 -33.85 2.85 19.29
C ARG A 429 -32.72 2.78 20.33
N TYR A 430 -32.86 3.52 21.42
CA TYR A 430 -31.91 3.50 22.51
C TYR A 430 -32.06 2.23 23.36
N TRP A 431 -30.92 1.59 23.69
CA TRP A 431 -30.83 0.49 24.63
C TRP A 431 -29.94 0.90 25.81
N PRO A 432 -30.36 0.69 27.06
CA PRO A 432 -29.58 1.09 28.24
C PRO A 432 -28.36 0.19 28.51
N SER A 433 -28.27 -0.97 27.85
CA SER A 433 -27.15 -1.91 28.00
C SER A 433 -26.75 -2.52 26.65
N LEU A 434 -25.44 -2.70 26.48
CA LEU A 434 -24.83 -3.31 25.29
C LEU A 434 -25.29 -4.75 25.08
N GLY A 435 -25.45 -5.54 26.15
CA GLY A 435 -25.88 -6.94 26.05
C GLY A 435 -27.30 -7.09 25.48
N PHE A 436 -28.21 -6.17 25.82
CA PHE A 436 -29.55 -6.14 25.22
C PHE A 436 -29.53 -5.71 23.76
N MET A 437 -28.67 -4.74 23.41
CA MET A 437 -28.49 -4.35 22.02
C MET A 437 -27.92 -5.50 21.18
N GLN A 438 -26.89 -6.20 21.66
CA GLN A 438 -26.31 -7.36 20.98
C GLN A 438 -27.35 -8.46 20.74
N SER A 439 -28.08 -8.82 21.80
CA SER A 439 -29.16 -9.81 21.70
C SER A 439 -30.24 -9.41 20.68
N ALA A 440 -30.51 -8.10 20.53
CA ALA A 440 -31.47 -7.60 19.56
C ALA A 440 -30.93 -7.56 18.11
N VAL A 441 -29.63 -7.33 17.94
CA VAL A 441 -28.96 -7.29 16.62
C VAL A 441 -28.74 -8.69 16.05
N ASP A 442 -28.50 -9.68 16.91
CA ASP A 442 -28.27 -11.07 16.50
C ASP A 442 -29.57 -11.80 16.10
N LEU A 443 -30.73 -11.17 16.24
CA LEU A 443 -32.02 -11.76 15.84
C LEU A 443 -32.10 -11.88 14.32
N PRO A 444 -32.40 -13.09 13.79
CA PRO A 444 -32.71 -13.27 12.38
C PRO A 444 -33.87 -12.37 11.95
N THR A 445 -33.90 -11.94 10.68
CA THR A 445 -34.95 -11.05 10.15
C THR A 445 -36.39 -11.49 10.47
N PRO A 446 -36.76 -12.79 10.40
CA PRO A 446 -38.08 -13.24 10.83
C PRO A 446 -38.38 -12.92 12.30
N GLY A 447 -37.43 -13.21 13.20
CA GLY A 447 -37.55 -12.90 14.63
C GLY A 447 -37.64 -11.40 14.88
N PHE A 448 -36.83 -10.60 14.18
CA PHE A 448 -36.90 -9.14 14.25
C PHE A 448 -38.27 -8.60 13.79
N SER A 449 -38.81 -9.09 12.66
CA SER A 449 -40.11 -8.63 12.14
C SER A 449 -41.26 -8.92 13.11
N ARG A 450 -41.25 -10.10 13.73
CA ARG A 450 -42.24 -10.52 14.72
C ARG A 450 -42.12 -9.70 16.00
N ASP A 451 -40.91 -9.59 16.56
CA ASP A 451 -40.70 -8.94 17.84
C ASP A 451 -40.93 -7.42 17.74
N LEU A 452 -40.56 -6.79 16.62
CA LEU A 452 -40.90 -5.39 16.36
C LEU A 452 -42.42 -5.21 16.25
N ALA A 453 -43.13 -6.09 15.55
CA ALA A 453 -44.58 -6.03 15.41
C ALA A 453 -45.32 -6.25 16.75
N LEU A 454 -44.92 -7.25 17.54
CA LEU A 454 -45.61 -7.64 18.78
C LEU A 454 -45.28 -6.76 19.98
N LEU A 455 -44.00 -6.41 20.15
CA LEU A 455 -43.53 -5.78 21.39
C LEU A 455 -43.51 -4.26 21.32
N GLN A 456 -43.53 -3.70 20.10
CA GLN A 456 -43.32 -2.27 19.90
C GLN A 456 -44.35 -1.61 18.98
N LEU A 457 -44.97 -2.38 18.10
CA LEU A 457 -46.06 -1.91 17.25
C LEU A 457 -47.38 -2.55 17.71
N ARG A 458 -48.46 -2.29 16.97
CA ARG A 458 -49.80 -2.79 17.28
C ARG A 458 -50.08 -4.15 16.62
N GLY A 459 -49.10 -5.05 16.66
CA GLY A 459 -49.21 -6.39 16.06
C GLY A 459 -49.38 -6.34 14.53
N CYS A 460 -50.59 -6.65 14.04
CA CYS A 460 -50.94 -6.62 12.62
C CYS A 460 -51.75 -5.36 12.21
N GLU A 461 -51.73 -4.32 13.03
CA GLU A 461 -52.34 -3.03 12.70
C GLU A 461 -51.29 -2.04 12.19
N ASP A 462 -51.74 -1.10 11.36
CA ASP A 462 -50.89 -0.05 10.81
C ASP A 462 -50.34 0.90 11.88
N TYR A 463 -49.10 1.33 11.67
CA TYR A 463 -48.43 2.25 12.56
C TYR A 463 -49.13 3.62 12.62
N PRO A 464 -49.44 4.13 13.82
CA PRO A 464 -50.20 5.36 13.97
C PRO A 464 -49.28 6.58 13.88
N PHE A 465 -48.97 7.03 12.66
CA PHE A 465 -48.06 8.14 12.38
C PHE A 465 -48.34 9.45 13.14
N GLY A 466 -49.55 9.69 13.67
CA GLY A 466 -49.90 10.91 14.41
C GLY A 466 -50.22 10.72 15.89
N ALA A 467 -50.14 9.50 16.43
CA ALA A 467 -50.54 9.25 17.81
C ALA A 467 -49.42 9.59 18.82
N GLU A 468 -49.80 9.88 20.07
CA GLU A 468 -48.85 10.22 21.14
C GLU A 468 -47.94 9.04 21.52
N ASP A 469 -48.38 7.81 21.30
CA ASP A 469 -47.62 6.56 21.52
C ASP A 469 -46.74 6.15 20.33
N ALA A 470 -46.69 6.96 19.27
CA ALA A 470 -45.90 6.67 18.08
C ALA A 470 -44.39 6.76 18.36
N LEU A 471 -43.65 5.68 18.08
CA LEU A 471 -42.20 5.57 18.17
C LEU A 471 -41.45 6.44 17.12
N PRO A 472 -40.85 7.58 17.50
CA PRO A 472 -40.30 8.54 16.53
C PRO A 472 -39.24 7.97 15.58
N TYR A 473 -38.44 7.01 16.06
CA TYR A 473 -37.40 6.35 15.26
C TYR A 473 -37.96 5.51 14.13
N VAL A 474 -39.12 4.88 14.31
CA VAL A 474 -39.78 4.12 13.25
C VAL A 474 -40.10 5.05 12.07
N ARG A 475 -40.71 6.20 12.37
CA ARG A 475 -41.03 7.21 11.34
C ARG A 475 -39.77 7.74 10.65
N ALA A 476 -38.74 8.06 11.43
CA ALA A 476 -37.51 8.62 10.88
C ALA A 476 -36.75 7.60 9.99
N THR A 477 -36.61 6.36 10.44
CA THR A 477 -35.98 5.28 9.66
C THR A 477 -36.76 5.00 8.38
N LEU A 478 -38.10 4.95 8.43
CA LEU A 478 -38.94 4.75 7.24
C LEU A 478 -38.65 5.81 6.17
N ARG A 479 -38.71 7.10 6.55
CA ARG A 479 -38.50 8.21 5.62
C ARG A 479 -37.12 8.18 4.95
N ILE A 480 -36.09 7.82 5.71
CA ILE A 480 -34.72 7.67 5.17
C ILE A 480 -34.64 6.46 4.22
N MET A 481 -35.23 5.33 4.60
CA MET A 481 -35.16 4.10 3.80
C MET A 481 -35.99 4.14 2.53
N THR A 482 -37.13 4.84 2.52
CA THR A 482 -38.02 4.93 1.36
C THR A 482 -37.74 6.15 0.49
N GLY A 483 -37.03 7.16 1.00
CA GLY A 483 -36.89 8.47 0.35
C GLY A 483 -38.15 9.35 0.46
N GLU A 484 -39.24 8.83 1.03
CA GLU A 484 -40.52 9.53 1.15
C GLU A 484 -40.56 10.40 2.41
N SER A 485 -39.83 11.51 2.38
CA SER A 485 -39.72 12.44 3.52
C SER A 485 -41.07 13.02 3.98
N ALA A 486 -42.06 13.11 3.08
CA ALA A 486 -43.39 13.64 3.35
C ALA A 486 -44.39 12.60 3.87
N ALA A 487 -44.03 11.31 3.94
CA ALA A 487 -44.95 10.25 4.38
C ALA A 487 -45.50 10.55 5.78
N ALA A 488 -46.82 10.65 5.87
CA ALA A 488 -47.57 10.99 7.08
C ALA A 488 -48.59 9.89 7.46
N SER A 489 -48.81 8.90 6.60
CA SER A 489 -49.68 7.77 6.85
C SER A 489 -49.17 6.51 6.13
N CYS A 490 -49.70 5.33 6.52
CA CYS A 490 -49.45 4.10 5.78
C CYS A 490 -50.00 4.14 4.34
N GLY A 491 -51.03 4.94 4.07
CA GLY A 491 -51.57 5.16 2.73
C GLY A 491 -50.53 5.76 1.78
N ASP A 492 -49.70 6.69 2.25
CA ASP A 492 -48.62 7.30 1.45
C ASP A 492 -47.56 6.27 1.03
N LEU A 493 -47.41 5.21 1.83
CA LEU A 493 -46.42 4.15 1.62
C LEU A 493 -47.00 2.94 0.87
N GLN A 494 -48.31 2.90 0.62
CA GLN A 494 -48.99 1.79 -0.05
C GLN A 494 -48.34 1.38 -1.39
N PRO A 495 -47.89 2.32 -2.26
CA PRO A 495 -47.22 1.96 -3.51
C PRO A 495 -45.92 1.17 -3.32
N LEU A 496 -45.27 1.30 -2.16
CA LEU A 496 -43.99 0.65 -1.86
C LEU A 496 -44.16 -0.76 -1.27
N CYS A 497 -45.39 -1.17 -0.93
CA CYS A 497 -45.67 -2.46 -0.29
C CYS A 497 -45.25 -3.67 -1.13
N GLY A 498 -45.22 -3.58 -2.46
CA GLY A 498 -44.72 -4.64 -3.35
C GLY A 498 -43.20 -4.64 -3.55
N GLY A 499 -42.50 -3.59 -3.09
CA GLY A 499 -41.08 -3.36 -3.35
C GLY A 499 -40.12 -4.14 -2.43
N SER A 500 -38.85 -3.74 -2.44
CA SER A 500 -37.77 -4.31 -1.60
C SER A 500 -37.79 -3.81 -0.16
N HIS A 501 -38.50 -2.72 0.14
CA HIS A 501 -38.55 -2.11 1.48
C HIS A 501 -39.40 -2.93 2.47
N GLY A 502 -38.83 -4.00 3.03
CA GLY A 502 -39.54 -4.86 4.00
C GLY A 502 -40.04 -4.13 5.25
N ILE A 503 -39.36 -3.08 5.68
CA ILE A 503 -39.77 -2.25 6.82
C ILE A 503 -41.17 -1.63 6.63
N VAL A 504 -41.58 -1.32 5.39
CA VAL A 504 -42.92 -0.79 5.11
C VAL A 504 -43.99 -1.82 5.47
N ARG A 505 -43.74 -3.11 5.21
CA ARG A 505 -44.67 -4.19 5.55
C ARG A 505 -44.71 -4.51 7.04
N VAL A 506 -43.62 -4.27 7.77
CA VAL A 506 -43.60 -4.44 9.24
C VAL A 506 -44.39 -3.33 9.91
N VAL A 507 -44.26 -2.10 9.40
CA VAL A 507 -44.87 -0.89 9.97
C VAL A 507 -46.32 -0.73 9.52
N CYS A 508 -46.64 -1.07 8.28
CA CYS A 508 -47.97 -0.92 7.67
C CYS A 508 -48.53 -2.27 7.21
N PRO A 509 -48.65 -3.27 8.11
CA PRO A 509 -49.05 -4.62 7.74
C PRO A 509 -50.49 -4.70 7.20
N ASP A 510 -51.42 -3.87 7.67
CA ASP A 510 -52.81 -3.89 7.20
C ASP A 510 -52.92 -3.23 5.83
N THR A 511 -52.38 -2.01 5.67
CA THR A 511 -52.35 -1.31 4.37
C THR A 511 -51.61 -2.11 3.30
N CYS A 512 -50.49 -2.75 3.65
CA CYS A 512 -49.77 -3.59 2.70
C CYS A 512 -50.48 -4.91 2.40
N GLY A 513 -51.39 -5.36 3.27
CA GLY A 513 -52.21 -6.55 3.08
C GLY A 513 -51.65 -7.83 3.71
N CYS A 514 -50.72 -7.74 4.66
CA CYS A 514 -50.26 -8.89 5.46
C CYS A 514 -51.41 -9.52 6.28
N SER A 515 -52.40 -8.71 6.67
CA SER A 515 -53.59 -9.11 7.45
C SER A 515 -54.69 -9.81 6.65
N SER A 516 -54.53 -10.01 5.34
CA SER A 516 -55.56 -10.58 4.48
C SER A 516 -55.02 -11.69 3.57
N PRO A 517 -55.61 -12.91 3.59
CA PRO A 517 -55.20 -14.02 2.73
C PRO A 517 -55.46 -13.78 1.23
N LEU A 518 -56.33 -12.82 0.90
CA LEU A 518 -56.74 -12.47 -0.45
C LEU A 518 -56.17 -11.13 -0.92
N SER A 519 -55.22 -10.54 -0.17
CA SER A 519 -54.63 -9.24 -0.51
C SER A 519 -53.83 -9.24 -1.81
N GLY A 520 -53.33 -10.40 -2.23
CA GLY A 520 -52.45 -10.54 -3.37
C GLY A 520 -51.03 -10.03 -3.15
N LEU A 521 -50.63 -9.74 -1.91
CA LEU A 521 -49.25 -9.37 -1.60
C LEU A 521 -48.34 -10.59 -1.79
N TYR A 522 -47.51 -10.57 -2.85
CA TYR A 522 -46.61 -11.68 -3.17
C TYR A 522 -45.50 -11.78 -2.13
N ARG A 523 -44.92 -10.65 -1.72
CA ARG A 523 -43.82 -10.58 -0.73
C ARG A 523 -44.32 -10.55 0.72
N SER A 524 -45.23 -11.46 1.05
CA SER A 524 -45.90 -11.52 2.36
C SER A 524 -45.23 -12.44 3.40
N GLY A 525 -44.04 -12.97 3.10
CA GLY A 525 -43.28 -13.77 4.04
C GLY A 525 -42.59 -12.96 5.14
N SER A 526 -42.18 -13.65 6.21
CA SER A 526 -41.51 -13.07 7.39
C SER A 526 -40.16 -12.41 7.05
N GLN A 527 -39.36 -13.02 6.16
CA GLN A 527 -38.10 -12.46 5.68
C GLN A 527 -38.30 -11.26 4.74
N ARG A 528 -39.52 -11.04 4.25
CA ARG A 528 -39.87 -9.85 3.49
C ARG A 528 -40.58 -8.81 4.35
N GLY A 529 -40.74 -9.03 5.65
CA GLY A 529 -41.21 -8.01 6.59
C GLY A 529 -42.70 -8.05 6.93
N CYS A 530 -43.48 -9.04 6.49
CA CYS A 530 -44.80 -9.22 7.11
C CYS A 530 -44.64 -9.96 8.46
N PRO A 531 -45.32 -9.53 9.54
CA PRO A 531 -45.34 -10.29 10.79
C PRO A 531 -46.32 -11.46 10.69
N VAL A 532 -45.95 -12.48 9.91
CA VAL A 532 -46.81 -13.60 9.47
C VAL A 532 -47.55 -14.26 10.63
N GLU A 533 -46.85 -14.66 11.69
CA GLU A 533 -47.43 -15.34 12.85
C GLU A 533 -48.55 -14.53 13.50
N VAL A 534 -48.34 -13.22 13.63
CA VAL A 534 -49.30 -12.29 14.27
C VAL A 534 -50.47 -12.00 13.34
N CYS A 535 -50.17 -11.73 12.07
CA CYS A 535 -51.18 -11.37 11.09
C CYS A 535 -52.11 -12.52 10.73
N GLN A 536 -51.58 -13.73 10.59
CA GLN A 536 -52.39 -14.92 10.31
C GLN A 536 -53.26 -15.32 11.49
N ALA A 537 -52.84 -15.01 12.73
CA ALA A 537 -53.63 -15.21 13.92
C ALA A 537 -54.71 -14.13 14.14
N SER A 538 -54.69 -13.03 13.36
CA SER A 538 -55.66 -11.95 13.52
C SER A 538 -57.09 -12.39 13.16
N ALA A 539 -58.08 -11.87 13.87
CA ALA A 539 -59.49 -12.20 13.63
C ALA A 539 -59.92 -11.91 12.17
N LYS A 540 -59.40 -10.83 11.58
CA LYS A 540 -59.64 -10.45 10.18
C LYS A 540 -59.13 -11.52 9.21
N TYR A 541 -57.92 -12.01 9.42
CA TYR A 541 -57.31 -13.04 8.57
C TYR A 541 -58.06 -14.36 8.67
N VAL A 542 -58.32 -14.81 9.91
CA VAL A 542 -59.03 -16.07 10.20
C VAL A 542 -60.45 -16.03 9.62
N ALA A 543 -61.18 -14.93 9.81
CA ALA A 543 -62.53 -14.78 9.27
C ALA A 543 -62.53 -14.77 7.73
N ALA A 544 -61.57 -14.10 7.08
CA ALA A 544 -61.44 -14.10 5.63
C ALA A 544 -61.14 -15.50 5.08
N LEU A 545 -60.26 -16.26 5.75
CA LEU A 545 -59.95 -17.63 5.37
C LEU A 545 -61.13 -18.58 5.58
N ALA A 546 -61.92 -18.39 6.64
CA ALA A 546 -63.11 -19.19 6.91
C ALA A 546 -64.28 -18.88 5.96
N GLY A 547 -64.39 -17.62 5.51
CA GLY A 547 -65.39 -17.19 4.53
C GLY A 547 -65.04 -17.55 3.08
N THR A 548 -63.83 -18.06 2.82
CA THR A 548 -63.41 -18.47 1.47
C THR A 548 -63.94 -19.88 1.17
N PRO A 549 -64.69 -20.10 0.07
CA PRO A 549 -65.17 -21.43 -0.30
C PRO A 549 -64.02 -22.33 -0.76
N CYS A 550 -64.16 -23.65 -0.59
CA CYS A 550 -63.18 -24.62 -1.05
C CYS A 550 -63.41 -25.00 -2.51
N GLU A 551 -63.39 -24.01 -3.39
CA GLU A 551 -63.53 -24.19 -4.83
C GLU A 551 -62.56 -23.26 -5.55
N ASP A 552 -62.09 -23.69 -6.72
CA ASP A 552 -61.29 -22.84 -7.59
C ASP A 552 -62.26 -21.89 -8.34
N PRO A 553 -62.20 -20.57 -8.11
CA PRO A 553 -63.15 -19.63 -8.73
C PRO A 553 -62.98 -19.58 -10.24
N ALA A 554 -64.03 -19.14 -10.93
CA ALA A 554 -63.99 -19.04 -12.39
C ALA A 554 -62.94 -18.00 -12.85
N PRO A 555 -62.33 -18.16 -14.05
CA PRO A 555 -61.30 -17.22 -14.53
C PRO A 555 -61.76 -15.76 -14.58
N ASP A 556 -63.03 -15.49 -14.90
CA ASP A 556 -63.60 -14.13 -14.90
C ASP A 556 -63.70 -13.54 -13.48
N GLU A 557 -64.04 -14.36 -12.49
CA GLU A 557 -64.13 -13.94 -11.08
C GLU A 557 -62.73 -13.61 -10.53
N LEU A 558 -61.73 -14.47 -10.81
CA LEU A 558 -60.34 -14.21 -10.46
C LEU A 558 -59.80 -12.95 -11.13
N ARG A 559 -60.15 -12.69 -12.40
CA ARG A 559 -59.77 -11.44 -13.09
C ARG A 559 -60.41 -10.19 -12.47
N ALA A 560 -61.62 -10.32 -11.92
CA ALA A 560 -62.28 -9.24 -11.20
C ALA A 560 -61.64 -8.98 -9.83
N ALA A 561 -61.05 -10.00 -9.20
CA ALA A 561 -60.42 -9.90 -7.89
C ALA A 561 -59.14 -9.03 -7.92
N PRO A 562 -59.08 -7.92 -7.16
CA PRO A 562 -57.91 -7.04 -7.15
C PRO A 562 -56.65 -7.72 -6.60
N GLY A 563 -56.81 -8.60 -5.60
CA GLY A 563 -55.71 -9.38 -5.04
C GLY A 563 -55.06 -10.31 -6.05
N TRP A 564 -55.86 -11.00 -6.89
CA TRP A 564 -55.32 -11.89 -7.92
C TRP A 564 -54.45 -11.12 -8.92
N ARG A 565 -54.93 -9.96 -9.39
CA ARG A 565 -54.16 -9.09 -10.31
C ARG A 565 -52.88 -8.55 -9.68
N ARG A 566 -52.93 -8.22 -8.38
CA ARG A 566 -51.75 -7.77 -7.63
C ARG A 566 -50.72 -8.87 -7.50
N LEU A 567 -51.13 -10.09 -7.14
CA LEU A 567 -50.25 -11.24 -6.94
C LEU A 567 -49.39 -11.51 -8.17
N TRP A 568 -50.01 -11.57 -9.35
CA TRP A 568 -49.29 -11.89 -10.59
C TRP A 568 -48.42 -10.74 -11.11
N ARG A 569 -48.77 -9.50 -10.78
CA ARG A 569 -47.92 -8.33 -11.04
C ARG A 569 -46.67 -8.40 -10.16
N GLU A 570 -46.83 -8.53 -8.85
CA GLU A 570 -45.70 -8.59 -7.93
C GLU A 570 -44.86 -9.88 -8.11
N TYR A 571 -45.47 -10.99 -8.50
CA TYR A 571 -44.77 -12.22 -8.89
C TYR A 571 -43.86 -11.95 -10.10
N LEU A 572 -44.40 -11.36 -11.17
CA LEU A 572 -43.63 -11.01 -12.36
C LEU A 572 -42.48 -10.06 -12.00
N ASP A 573 -42.77 -9.01 -11.24
CA ASP A 573 -41.76 -8.03 -10.81
C ASP A 573 -40.64 -8.71 -10.00
N ALA A 574 -40.99 -9.58 -9.05
CA ALA A 574 -40.02 -10.28 -8.23
C ALA A 574 -39.19 -11.30 -9.02
N GLN A 575 -39.81 -12.10 -9.89
CA GLN A 575 -39.11 -13.11 -10.68
C GLN A 575 -38.26 -12.49 -11.79
N SER A 576 -38.68 -11.36 -12.35
CA SER A 576 -37.92 -10.63 -13.37
C SER A 576 -36.61 -10.08 -12.80
N VAL A 577 -36.59 -9.68 -11.53
CA VAL A 577 -35.36 -9.27 -10.83
C VAL A 577 -34.50 -10.48 -10.50
N PHE A 578 -35.10 -11.59 -10.05
CA PHE A 578 -34.35 -12.78 -9.64
C PHE A 578 -33.74 -13.54 -10.83
N GLN A 579 -34.47 -13.65 -11.95
CA GLN A 579 -34.04 -14.34 -13.16
C GLN A 579 -34.42 -13.52 -14.41
N PRO A 580 -33.65 -12.46 -14.73
CA PRO A 580 -33.93 -11.57 -15.86
C PRO A 580 -33.96 -12.29 -17.22
N SER A 581 -33.17 -13.34 -17.38
CA SER A 581 -33.14 -14.15 -18.61
C SER A 581 -34.43 -14.92 -18.87
N MET A 582 -35.28 -15.11 -17.84
CA MET A 582 -36.54 -15.85 -17.93
C MET A 582 -37.77 -14.95 -17.88
N VAL A 583 -37.62 -13.63 -18.06
CA VAL A 583 -38.74 -12.66 -17.99
C VAL A 583 -39.93 -13.06 -18.88
N ASN A 584 -39.68 -13.55 -20.11
CA ASN A 584 -40.75 -13.99 -21.01
C ASN A 584 -41.51 -15.21 -20.47
N LEU A 585 -40.82 -16.14 -19.81
CA LEU A 585 -41.46 -17.28 -19.16
C LEU A 585 -42.33 -16.81 -17.99
N TRP A 586 -41.82 -15.92 -17.14
CA TRP A 586 -42.58 -15.36 -16.02
C TRP A 586 -43.79 -14.56 -16.48
N LEU A 587 -43.63 -13.78 -17.56
CA LEU A 587 -44.71 -13.06 -18.20
C LEU A 587 -45.78 -14.02 -18.71
N ASN A 588 -45.39 -15.07 -19.43
CA ASN A 588 -46.33 -16.08 -19.93
C ASN A 588 -47.05 -16.81 -18.81
N ILE A 589 -46.36 -17.16 -17.72
CA ILE A 589 -46.96 -17.76 -16.53
C ILE A 589 -47.99 -16.79 -15.93
N SER A 590 -47.59 -15.55 -15.63
CA SER A 590 -48.50 -14.53 -15.08
C SER A 590 -49.71 -14.30 -15.99
N GLN A 591 -49.52 -14.16 -17.30
CA GLN A 591 -50.61 -13.98 -18.26
C GLN A 591 -51.53 -15.20 -18.34
N SER A 592 -50.98 -16.41 -18.30
CA SER A 592 -51.77 -17.64 -18.33
C SER A 592 -52.68 -17.75 -17.11
N PHE A 593 -52.17 -17.43 -15.92
CA PHE A 593 -52.99 -17.39 -14.69
C PHE A 593 -53.99 -16.24 -14.68
N LEU A 594 -53.65 -15.09 -15.27
CA LEU A 594 -54.60 -13.99 -15.44
C LEU A 594 -55.71 -14.36 -16.43
N GLN A 595 -55.44 -15.12 -17.48
CA GLN A 595 -56.43 -15.49 -18.50
C GLN A 595 -57.28 -16.71 -18.10
N SER A 596 -56.62 -17.76 -17.63
CA SER A 596 -57.22 -19.09 -17.41
C SER A 596 -57.44 -19.42 -15.93
N GLY A 597 -57.12 -18.51 -15.00
CA GLY A 597 -57.29 -18.74 -13.56
C GLY A 597 -56.46 -19.94 -13.07
N CYS A 598 -57.04 -20.73 -12.17
CA CYS A 598 -56.38 -21.91 -11.60
C CYS A 598 -56.08 -23.02 -12.63
N ALA A 599 -56.82 -23.08 -13.75
CA ALA A 599 -56.58 -24.06 -14.81
C ALA A 599 -55.21 -23.89 -15.50
N ALA A 600 -54.60 -22.70 -15.41
CA ALA A 600 -53.24 -22.46 -15.88
C ALA A 600 -52.20 -23.39 -15.23
N PHE A 601 -52.49 -23.90 -14.02
CA PHE A 601 -51.61 -24.78 -13.27
C PHE A 601 -51.30 -26.11 -13.96
N ALA A 602 -52.21 -26.61 -14.81
CA ALA A 602 -52.00 -27.84 -15.57
C ALA A 602 -50.76 -27.75 -16.48
N TRP A 603 -50.52 -26.57 -17.06
CA TRP A 603 -49.49 -26.29 -18.07
C TRP A 603 -48.11 -25.97 -17.49
N LEU A 604 -48.01 -25.81 -16.16
CA LEU A 604 -46.74 -25.47 -15.53
C LEU A 604 -45.74 -26.64 -15.55
N PRO A 605 -44.43 -26.37 -15.64
CA PRO A 605 -43.40 -27.37 -15.40
C PRO A 605 -43.52 -27.96 -13.99
N LEU A 606 -43.24 -29.26 -13.84
CA LEU A 606 -43.36 -30.00 -12.57
C LEU A 606 -42.62 -29.34 -11.40
N GLY A 607 -41.47 -28.71 -11.63
CA GLY A 607 -40.69 -28.04 -10.58
C GLY A 607 -41.28 -26.72 -10.06
N VAL A 608 -42.17 -26.06 -10.83
CA VAL A 608 -42.75 -24.75 -10.46
C VAL A 608 -44.04 -24.92 -9.64
N LYS A 609 -44.76 -26.02 -9.87
CA LYS A 609 -46.06 -26.31 -9.24
C LYS A 609 -46.02 -26.26 -7.71
N PRO A 610 -45.08 -26.92 -7.00
CA PRO A 610 -45.05 -26.87 -5.54
C PRO A 610 -44.71 -25.47 -5.01
N ALA A 611 -43.82 -24.75 -5.68
CA ALA A 611 -43.38 -23.42 -5.26
C ALA A 611 -44.49 -22.36 -5.34
N LEU A 612 -45.39 -22.45 -6.32
CA LEU A 612 -46.51 -21.53 -6.45
C LEU A 612 -47.66 -21.79 -5.46
N CYS A 613 -47.89 -23.04 -5.08
CA CYS A 613 -48.89 -23.37 -4.06
C CYS A 613 -48.35 -23.14 -2.65
N ALA A 614 -47.04 -23.30 -2.43
CA ALA A 614 -46.43 -23.13 -1.11
C ALA A 614 -46.33 -21.65 -0.73
N THR A 615 -46.74 -21.35 0.51
CA THR A 615 -46.30 -20.13 1.19
C THR A 615 -44.94 -20.41 1.82
N SER A 616 -44.02 -19.47 1.67
CA SER A 616 -42.67 -19.54 2.23
C SER A 616 -42.39 -18.33 3.12
N ASP A 617 -41.25 -18.34 3.80
CA ASP A 617 -40.77 -17.17 4.54
C ASP A 617 -40.48 -15.95 3.64
N TYR A 618 -40.50 -16.11 2.31
CA TYR A 618 -40.30 -15.02 1.36
C TYR A 618 -41.57 -14.60 0.62
N SER A 619 -42.47 -15.52 0.32
CA SER A 619 -43.59 -15.26 -0.59
C SER A 619 -44.89 -15.98 -0.22
N SER A 620 -46.03 -15.40 -0.59
CA SER A 620 -47.33 -16.08 -0.59
C SER A 620 -47.44 -17.07 -1.74
N GLY A 621 -48.23 -18.12 -1.49
CA GLY A 621 -48.69 -19.04 -2.52
C GLY A 621 -50.13 -18.74 -2.95
N ILE A 622 -50.60 -19.47 -3.96
CA ILE A 622 -51.94 -19.28 -4.56
C ILE A 622 -53.07 -20.08 -3.87
N ARG A 623 -52.80 -20.81 -2.76
CA ARG A 623 -53.79 -21.69 -2.09
C ARG A 623 -55.10 -21.00 -1.71
N THR A 624 -55.07 -19.73 -1.36
CA THR A 624 -56.27 -18.96 -1.00
C THR A 624 -57.14 -18.62 -2.20
N PHE A 625 -56.53 -18.56 -3.39
CA PHE A 625 -57.22 -18.32 -4.67
C PHE A 625 -57.56 -19.62 -5.41
N CYS A 626 -56.75 -20.66 -5.24
CA CYS A 626 -56.85 -21.94 -5.97
C CYS A 626 -56.75 -23.13 -5.01
N PRO A 627 -57.68 -23.28 -4.04
CA PRO A 627 -57.59 -24.29 -2.99
C PRO A 627 -57.67 -25.73 -3.51
N VAL A 628 -58.47 -26.00 -4.55
CA VAL A 628 -58.64 -27.36 -5.09
C VAL A 628 -57.41 -27.74 -5.91
N THR A 629 -56.99 -26.87 -6.83
CA THR A 629 -55.77 -27.06 -7.63
C THR A 629 -54.53 -27.26 -6.75
N CYS A 630 -54.42 -26.55 -5.62
CA CYS A 630 -53.32 -26.70 -4.69
C CYS A 630 -53.50 -27.81 -3.63
N GLY A 631 -54.58 -28.60 -3.69
CA GLY A 631 -54.76 -29.79 -2.87
C GLY A 631 -55.14 -29.52 -1.40
N CYS A 632 -55.83 -28.42 -1.10
CA CYS A 632 -56.24 -28.06 0.26
C CYS A 632 -57.23 -29.04 0.90
N ALA A 633 -57.96 -29.83 0.11
CA ALA A 633 -58.89 -30.84 0.63
C ALA A 633 -58.17 -32.01 1.35
N ASN A 634 -56.90 -32.26 1.02
CA ASN A 634 -56.16 -33.44 1.50
C ASN A 634 -55.08 -33.09 2.53
N SER A 635 -54.95 -31.82 2.94
CA SER A 635 -53.88 -31.40 3.85
C SER A 635 -54.20 -30.08 4.56
N THR A 636 -53.84 -29.99 5.84
CA THR A 636 -53.93 -28.78 6.67
C THR A 636 -52.75 -27.83 6.40
N MET A 637 -52.60 -27.41 5.14
CA MET A 637 -51.52 -26.49 4.75
C MET A 637 -51.85 -25.05 5.14
N VAL A 638 -50.81 -24.28 5.46
CA VAL A 638 -50.94 -22.83 5.69
C VAL A 638 -51.60 -22.17 4.48
N ASN A 639 -52.55 -21.29 4.76
CA ASN A 639 -53.36 -20.52 3.80
C ASN A 639 -54.39 -21.35 2.99
N CYS A 640 -54.71 -22.57 3.41
CA CYS A 640 -55.89 -23.27 2.90
C CYS A 640 -57.18 -22.77 3.56
N PRO A 641 -58.27 -22.54 2.82
CA PRO A 641 -59.58 -22.22 3.40
C PRO A 641 -60.01 -23.28 4.41
N THR A 642 -60.56 -22.86 5.55
CA THR A 642 -60.99 -23.82 6.58
C THR A 642 -62.19 -24.66 6.13
N SER A 643 -62.95 -24.16 5.16
CA SER A 643 -64.02 -24.88 4.48
C SER A 643 -63.53 -26.16 3.76
N CYS A 644 -62.25 -26.22 3.37
CA CYS A 644 -61.65 -27.42 2.76
C CYS A 644 -61.42 -28.57 3.73
N LEU A 645 -61.35 -28.28 5.03
CA LEU A 645 -61.04 -29.26 6.07
C LEU A 645 -62.28 -29.97 6.60
N LEU A 646 -63.47 -29.47 6.26
CA LEU A 646 -64.72 -30.13 6.63
C LEU A 646 -64.96 -31.28 5.65
N PRO A 647 -65.24 -32.52 6.14
CA PRO A 647 -65.63 -33.59 5.24
C PRO A 647 -66.85 -33.12 4.43
N PRO A 648 -66.91 -33.44 3.13
CA PRO A 648 -68.03 -33.01 2.29
C PRO A 648 -69.31 -33.43 3.01
N ARG A 649 -70.20 -32.47 3.30
CA ARG A 649 -71.54 -32.80 3.78
C ARG A 649 -72.12 -33.74 2.74
N GLN A 650 -72.18 -35.03 3.05
CA GLN A 650 -72.97 -35.97 2.29
C GLN A 650 -74.38 -35.41 2.34
N ASN A 651 -74.85 -34.90 1.20
CA ASN A 651 -76.25 -34.63 0.99
C ASN A 651 -76.98 -35.96 1.21
N THR A 652 -77.54 -36.13 2.40
CA THR A 652 -78.58 -37.13 2.67
C THR A 652 -79.84 -36.68 1.94
N HIS A 653 -79.84 -36.83 0.62
CA HIS A 653 -81.04 -37.01 -0.17
C HIS A 653 -80.98 -38.44 -0.71
N TYR A 654 -81.41 -39.38 0.13
CA TYR A 654 -81.93 -40.67 -0.31
C TYR A 654 -83.23 -40.90 0.46
N HIS A 655 -84.32 -40.84 -0.32
CA HIS A 655 -85.71 -41.27 -0.11
C HIS A 655 -86.33 -41.32 1.28
#